data_AF-A0A175XZS0-F1
#
_entry.id   AF-A0A175XZS0-F1
#
_cell.length_a   1.000
_cell.length_b   1.000
_cell.length_c   1.000
_cell.angle_alpha   90.00
_cell.angle_beta   90.00
_cell.angle_gamma   90.00
#
_symmetry.space_group_name_H-M   'P 1'
#
loop_
_entity.id
_entity.type
_entity.pdbx_description
1 polymer ?
#
loop_
_entity_poly.entity_id
_entity_poly.type
_entity_poly.pdbx_seq_one_letter_code
_entity_poly.pdbx_strand_id
1 'polypeptide(L)'
;MANANQAIIRSIGVGFTARDGEVLIVTGPSGSGKTTLLTILGALRPFVEGEVSVNGLSLRDADINDILNLRRRIGFVFQQHNLMKVLILYENVEASLYMLPKSEEGAERARAHAMLAALGLGDRGRDFPASLSDGQQQRVAIARALVRLPDLIIADEPTASLDAESCNLAMKVMRDFATRQGCVIIMATHDERVFHIADRAFTWKMATCTRPASTQGGKLVQRCPASNRPSRRRRVCRRSQSLKGRVCDEQDGKDVSPEVRACQAKRTRLSMRHRNVGEGRMRNTTRRELVAGMAAIGFGTLANAAPVGRRRDPDLGPNVLIVDGDEPGAQAVIDRWFKEQERAHFTDRRRAILLKPGNHRLDINVGFFTQVAGLGLTPGDVTVAGHVHAEADWAKGMALVNFWRGVENLTVRPPDNMDRWAVSQAAPYRRIHLTGDLALDDGGWSSGGFMADCRVDGTIRSGTQQQWFTRNSRMQRWEGSNWNMMFMGVAGAPASSFPTPPYTTVATVPVVREKPFLCVGPGGEWTIFVPALRRDARGISWDQAPAGRHVPLDAVLIADPTTPVATINRALAAGRHLLLTPGVYRLREPLRVVRADTIVLGLGLATLLAEGGSAAITVADVPGVTIAGLLVDAGPQTTPVLVQIGPRGADGDHRDNPTLLADLFFRVGGAAVGNAGTCLEINSHHVIGDHLWIWRADHGDRDGGRVHVGWDESRATHGLVVNGDHVTCYGLFVEHFQGWQTLWNGEDGRTFFYQNELPYDPPSQRAWRSDSPRGWAAYKVADHVRQHQAVGMGIYANFTADPSIVLASAVEVPDTPGVCVSNVTTISLGGGKGTIAHLVNDAGEAARPGSIRQTLTRYGDARDGSAS
;
A
#
# COMPACT_ATOMS: atom_id res chain seq x y z
N MET A 1 -2.28 30.50 -18.74
CA MET A 1 -1.39 31.41 -17.98
C MET A 1 -0.29 30.55 -17.36
N ALA A 2 0.98 30.86 -17.63
CA ALA A 2 2.12 30.06 -17.20
C ALA A 2 2.56 30.47 -15.79
N ASN A 3 2.50 29.55 -14.82
CA ASN A 3 3.12 29.76 -13.51
C ASN A 3 4.60 29.43 -13.59
N ALA A 4 5.40 30.50 -13.61
CA ALA A 4 6.84 30.49 -13.42
C ALA A 4 7.16 30.27 -11.93
N ASN A 5 7.69 29.10 -11.56
CA ASN A 5 8.66 28.92 -10.47
C ASN A 5 9.18 27.48 -10.33
N GLN A 6 9.54 26.84 -11.44
CA GLN A 6 10.54 25.77 -11.41
C GLN A 6 11.71 26.21 -12.28
N ALA A 7 12.88 26.37 -11.67
CA ALA A 7 14.12 26.61 -12.37
C ALA A 7 14.47 25.36 -13.18
N ILE A 8 14.00 25.30 -14.43
CA ILE A 8 14.51 24.36 -15.42
C ILE A 8 15.96 24.79 -15.70
N ILE A 9 16.93 24.00 -15.26
CA ILE A 9 18.33 24.18 -15.61
C ILE A 9 18.46 23.90 -17.12
N ARG A 10 18.53 24.96 -17.93
CA ARG A 10 18.48 24.85 -19.40
C ARG A 10 19.81 24.57 -20.09
N SER A 11 20.96 24.64 -19.41
CA SER A 11 22.24 24.21 -19.97
C SER A 11 23.34 24.18 -18.91
N ILE A 12 24.13 23.11 -18.83
CA ILE A 12 25.45 23.12 -18.17
C ILE A 12 26.49 22.84 -19.27
N GLY A 13 27.20 23.87 -19.71
CA GLY A 13 28.27 23.73 -20.70
C GLY A 13 29.61 23.45 -20.02
N VAL A 14 30.03 22.18 -19.99
CA VAL A 14 31.39 21.79 -19.58
C VAL A 14 31.87 20.68 -20.52
N GLY A 15 32.99 20.91 -21.21
CA GLY A 15 33.70 19.89 -21.97
C GLY A 15 34.93 19.46 -21.20
N PHE A 16 35.04 18.17 -20.86
CA PHE A 16 36.28 17.60 -20.35
C PHE A 16 36.47 16.19 -20.92
N THR A 17 37.74 15.81 -21.08
CA THR A 17 38.14 14.45 -21.45
C THR A 17 38.94 13.84 -20.30
N ALA A 18 38.65 12.59 -20.00
CA ALA A 18 39.39 11.75 -19.07
C ALA A 18 40.22 10.73 -19.84
N ARG A 19 41.47 10.51 -19.44
CA ARG A 19 42.40 9.58 -20.08
C ARG A 19 42.54 8.30 -19.24
N ASP A 20 42.85 7.19 -19.89
CA ASP A 20 43.10 5.91 -19.22
C ASP A 20 44.12 6.06 -18.09
N GLY A 21 43.78 5.49 -16.92
CA GLY A 21 44.56 5.58 -15.69
C GLY A 21 44.50 6.93 -14.95
N GLU A 22 43.72 7.90 -15.44
CA GLU A 22 43.57 9.22 -14.82
C GLU A 22 42.58 9.21 -13.65
N VAL A 23 42.94 9.87 -12.55
CA VAL A 23 42.06 10.16 -11.42
C VAL A 23 41.65 11.63 -11.47
N LEU A 24 40.35 11.86 -11.70
CA LEU A 24 39.72 13.17 -11.81
C LEU A 24 38.85 13.47 -10.60
N ILE A 25 39.08 14.62 -9.96
CA ILE A 25 38.22 15.14 -8.88
C ILE A 25 37.32 16.26 -9.39
N VAL A 26 36.03 16.13 -9.10
CA VAL A 26 34.98 17.12 -9.36
C VAL A 26 34.59 17.78 -8.03
N THR A 27 35.02 19.02 -7.84
CA THR A 27 34.62 19.85 -6.68
C THR A 27 33.48 20.79 -7.07
N GLY A 28 32.78 21.41 -6.12
CA GLY A 28 31.82 22.49 -6.40
C GLY A 28 30.62 22.46 -5.47
N PRO A 29 29.88 23.56 -5.25
CA PRO A 29 28.88 23.66 -4.18
C PRO A 29 27.84 22.52 -4.16
N SER A 30 27.24 22.25 -2.99
CA SER A 30 26.09 21.34 -2.93
C SER A 30 24.96 21.82 -3.85
N GLY A 31 24.28 20.89 -4.52
CA GLY A 31 23.23 21.23 -5.51
C GLY A 31 23.73 21.80 -6.85
N SER A 32 25.05 21.86 -7.10
CA SER A 32 25.59 22.36 -8.37
C SER A 32 25.41 21.40 -9.56
N GLY A 33 24.98 20.16 -9.32
CA GLY A 33 24.73 19.15 -10.34
C GLY A 33 25.79 18.05 -10.48
N LYS A 34 26.77 17.94 -9.56
CA LYS A 34 27.83 16.90 -9.59
C LYS A 34 27.26 15.47 -9.67
N THR A 35 26.35 15.11 -8.77
CA THR A 35 25.67 13.80 -8.81
C THR A 35 24.91 13.57 -10.11
N THR A 36 24.35 14.64 -10.70
CA THR A 36 23.69 14.56 -12.02
C THR A 36 24.70 14.27 -13.13
N LEU A 37 25.86 14.94 -13.12
CA LEU A 37 26.96 14.63 -14.03
C LEU A 37 27.43 13.18 -13.88
N LEU A 38 27.73 12.75 -12.66
CA LEU A 38 28.22 11.40 -12.39
C LEU A 38 27.21 10.32 -12.83
N THR A 39 25.91 10.53 -12.60
CA THR A 39 24.87 9.58 -13.02
C THR A 39 24.65 9.57 -14.53
N ILE A 40 24.87 10.68 -15.24
CA ILE A 40 24.87 10.71 -16.71
C ILE A 40 26.07 9.93 -17.26
N LEU A 41 27.28 10.16 -16.73
CA LEU A 41 28.49 9.43 -17.15
C LEU A 41 28.38 7.92 -16.87
N GLY A 42 27.69 7.54 -15.79
CA GLY A 42 27.40 6.14 -15.48
C GLY A 42 26.30 5.51 -16.32
N ALA A 43 25.77 6.26 -17.31
CA ALA A 43 24.61 5.91 -18.10
C ALA A 43 23.39 5.52 -17.24
N LEU A 44 23.26 6.05 -16.02
CA LEU A 44 22.15 5.82 -15.09
C LEU A 44 21.01 6.82 -15.30
N ARG A 45 21.25 7.90 -16.05
CA ARG A 45 20.30 8.96 -16.34
C ARG A 45 20.49 9.47 -17.77
N PRO A 46 19.42 9.75 -18.54
CA PRO A 46 19.54 10.41 -19.83
C PRO A 46 19.93 11.89 -19.67
N PHE A 47 20.42 12.51 -20.74
CA PHE A 47 20.75 13.93 -20.78
C PHE A 47 19.98 14.63 -21.91
N VAL A 48 19.75 15.93 -21.76
CA VAL A 48 18.85 16.69 -22.64
C VAL A 48 19.60 17.25 -23.86
N GLU A 49 20.72 17.95 -23.63
CA GLU A 49 21.53 18.63 -24.65
C GLU A 49 23.03 18.31 -24.49
N GLY A 50 23.81 18.45 -25.57
CA GLY A 50 25.25 18.19 -25.59
C GLY A 50 25.62 16.83 -26.17
N GLU A 51 26.86 16.42 -25.95
CA GLU A 51 27.42 15.14 -26.38
C GLU A 51 28.15 14.50 -25.18
N VAL A 52 27.89 13.21 -24.94
CA VAL A 52 28.57 12.43 -23.91
C VAL A 52 29.00 11.12 -24.55
N SER A 53 30.30 10.86 -24.56
CA SER A 53 30.86 9.60 -25.02
C SER A 53 31.64 8.91 -23.91
N VAL A 54 31.38 7.63 -23.67
CA VAL A 54 32.11 6.82 -22.68
C VAL A 54 32.67 5.59 -23.38
N ASN A 55 33.97 5.34 -23.25
CA ASN A 55 34.67 4.26 -23.95
C ASN A 55 34.41 4.25 -25.48
N GLY A 56 34.31 5.44 -26.08
CA GLY A 56 34.02 5.61 -27.51
C GLY A 56 32.54 5.45 -27.91
N LEU A 57 31.65 5.06 -26.99
CA LEU A 57 30.21 4.95 -27.23
C LEU A 57 29.51 6.29 -26.97
N SER A 58 28.80 6.82 -27.98
CA SER A 58 27.88 7.96 -27.83
C SER A 58 26.68 7.55 -26.98
N LEU A 59 26.48 8.18 -25.83
CA LEU A 59 25.31 7.91 -24.98
C LEU A 59 24.00 8.47 -25.54
N ARG A 60 24.06 9.32 -26.58
CA ARG A 60 22.87 9.86 -27.25
C ARG A 60 22.22 8.82 -28.16
N ASP A 61 23.07 8.00 -28.79
CA ASP A 61 22.68 7.07 -29.86
C ASP A 61 22.74 5.60 -29.43
N ALA A 62 23.20 5.34 -28.20
CA ALA A 62 23.32 4.01 -27.63
C ALA A 62 21.95 3.36 -27.39
N ASP A 63 21.78 2.13 -27.84
CA ASP A 63 20.59 1.33 -27.51
C ASP A 63 20.69 0.71 -26.10
N ILE A 64 19.65 -0.01 -25.67
CA ILE A 64 19.65 -0.61 -24.34
C ILE A 64 20.76 -1.66 -24.14
N ASN A 65 21.13 -2.39 -25.18
CA ASN A 65 22.20 -3.40 -25.10
C ASN A 65 23.56 -2.73 -24.98
N ASP A 66 23.78 -1.64 -25.72
CA ASP A 66 24.98 -0.81 -25.60
C ASP A 66 25.12 -0.25 -24.19
N ILE A 67 24.03 0.26 -23.62
CA ILE A 67 24.01 0.80 -22.25
C ILE A 67 24.27 -0.30 -21.21
N LEU A 68 23.68 -1.48 -21.36
CA LEU A 68 23.91 -2.61 -20.45
C LEU A 68 25.35 -3.12 -20.54
N ASN A 69 25.91 -3.23 -21.74
CA ASN A 69 27.30 -3.61 -21.96
C ASN A 69 28.27 -2.57 -21.41
N LEU A 70 27.96 -1.28 -21.57
CA LEU A 70 28.73 -0.20 -20.98
C LEU A 70 28.71 -0.28 -19.45
N ARG A 71 27.53 -0.45 -18.83
CA ARG A 71 27.40 -0.54 -17.35
C ARG A 71 28.14 -1.74 -16.75
N ARG A 72 28.36 -2.82 -17.49
CA ARG A 72 29.21 -3.95 -17.06
C ARG A 72 30.68 -3.54 -16.89
N ARG A 73 31.12 -2.52 -17.64
CA ARG A 73 32.47 -1.96 -17.65
C ARG A 73 32.65 -0.75 -16.72
N ILE A 74 31.59 -0.35 -16.00
CA ILE A 74 31.60 0.78 -15.06
C ILE A 74 31.43 0.27 -13.62
N GLY A 75 32.32 0.69 -12.73
CA GLY A 75 32.17 0.55 -11.28
C GLY A 75 31.54 1.81 -10.68
N PHE A 76 30.57 1.66 -9.78
CA PHE A 76 29.92 2.81 -9.14
C PHE A 76 30.00 2.73 -7.62
N VAL A 77 30.44 3.82 -6.99
CA VAL A 77 30.49 4.01 -5.53
C VAL A 77 29.53 5.14 -5.16
N PHE A 78 28.44 4.79 -4.48
CA PHE A 78 27.40 5.73 -4.07
C PHE A 78 27.66 6.27 -2.66
N GLN A 79 27.15 7.48 -2.39
CA GLN A 79 27.20 8.11 -1.08
C GLN A 79 26.52 7.28 0.04
N GLN A 80 25.45 6.54 -0.26
CA GLN A 80 24.71 5.73 0.73
C GLN A 80 25.17 4.25 0.80
N HIS A 81 26.36 3.91 0.29
CA HIS A 81 26.95 2.55 0.16
C HIS A 81 26.16 1.55 -0.71
N ASN A 82 24.83 1.52 -0.59
CA ASN A 82 23.89 0.65 -1.31
C ASN A 82 24.27 -0.83 -1.23
N LEU A 83 24.70 -1.33 -0.06
CA LEU A 83 24.98 -2.76 0.15
C LEU A 83 23.69 -3.57 0.29
N MET A 84 23.70 -4.81 -0.20
CA MET A 84 22.61 -5.76 -0.02
C MET A 84 22.65 -6.30 1.41
N LYS A 85 21.74 -5.84 2.27
CA LYS A 85 21.76 -6.11 3.72
C LYS A 85 21.60 -7.58 4.09
N VAL A 86 20.99 -8.37 3.20
CA VAL A 86 20.73 -9.81 3.37
C VAL A 86 21.90 -10.71 2.94
N LEU A 87 22.93 -10.13 2.32
CA LEU A 87 24.11 -10.86 1.86
C LEU A 87 25.28 -10.59 2.81
N ILE A 88 26.13 -11.59 3.03
CA ILE A 88 27.41 -11.36 3.72
C ILE A 88 28.34 -10.53 2.83
N LEU A 89 29.43 -9.99 3.38
CA LEU A 89 30.29 -9.08 2.61
C LEU A 89 30.92 -9.75 1.38
N TYR A 90 31.31 -11.03 1.48
CA TYR A 90 31.80 -11.80 0.33
C TYR A 90 30.77 -11.82 -0.79
N GLU A 91 29.53 -12.17 -0.47
CA GLU A 91 28.42 -12.23 -1.42
C GLU A 91 28.07 -10.85 -1.99
N ASN A 92 28.18 -9.79 -1.19
CA ASN A 92 27.98 -8.41 -1.67
C ASN A 92 28.99 -8.02 -2.77
N VAL A 93 30.24 -8.41 -2.61
CA VAL A 93 31.31 -8.14 -3.58
C VAL A 93 31.21 -9.10 -4.77
N GLU A 94 30.97 -10.39 -4.51
CA GLU A 94 30.80 -11.46 -5.49
C GLU A 94 29.59 -11.26 -6.40
N ALA A 95 28.47 -10.74 -5.88
CA ALA A 95 27.25 -10.48 -6.65
C ALA A 95 27.49 -9.59 -7.87
N SER A 96 28.53 -8.76 -7.82
CA SER A 96 28.92 -7.96 -8.96
C SER A 96 29.50 -8.83 -10.10
N LEU A 97 30.22 -9.91 -9.80
CA LEU A 97 30.88 -10.75 -10.80
C LEU A 97 29.92 -11.63 -11.60
N TYR A 98 28.74 -11.99 -11.07
CA TYR A 98 27.73 -12.78 -11.79
C TYR A 98 27.16 -12.14 -13.06
N MET A 99 27.45 -10.85 -13.30
CA MET A 99 27.08 -10.14 -14.52
C MET A 99 28.11 -10.30 -15.65
N LEU A 100 29.22 -11.00 -15.38
CA LEU A 100 30.27 -11.36 -16.33
C LEU A 100 30.10 -12.83 -16.80
N PRO A 101 30.76 -13.24 -17.89
CA PRO A 101 30.79 -14.65 -18.28
C PRO A 101 31.31 -15.54 -17.13
N LYS A 102 30.74 -16.74 -16.98
CA LYS A 102 31.09 -17.69 -15.91
C LYS A 102 32.62 -17.90 -15.86
N SER A 103 33.21 -17.66 -14.70
CA SER A 103 34.60 -18.05 -14.43
C SER A 103 34.70 -19.51 -13.97
N GLU A 104 35.94 -19.97 -13.76
CA GLU A 104 36.19 -21.21 -13.03
C GLU A 104 35.54 -21.19 -11.64
N GLU A 105 35.12 -22.37 -11.18
CA GLU A 105 34.44 -22.54 -9.89
C GLU A 105 35.36 -22.08 -8.74
N GLY A 106 34.86 -21.14 -7.94
CA GLY A 106 35.60 -20.56 -6.80
C GLY A 106 36.51 -19.36 -7.13
N ALA A 107 36.74 -19.03 -8.40
CA ALA A 107 37.58 -17.88 -8.79
C ALA A 107 36.96 -16.52 -8.40
N GLU A 108 35.65 -16.38 -8.53
CA GLU A 108 34.90 -15.19 -8.12
C GLU A 108 35.04 -14.92 -6.62
N ARG A 109 34.89 -15.97 -5.81
CA ARG A 109 35.03 -15.92 -4.36
C ARG A 109 36.45 -15.56 -3.93
N ALA A 110 37.47 -16.15 -4.56
CA ALA A 110 38.87 -15.82 -4.28
C ALA A 110 39.17 -14.34 -4.60
N ARG A 111 38.62 -13.82 -5.69
CA ARG A 111 38.78 -12.42 -6.11
C ARG A 111 38.05 -11.44 -5.18
N ALA A 112 36.83 -11.78 -4.75
CA ALA A 112 36.10 -11.01 -3.74
C ALA A 112 36.86 -10.97 -2.41
N HIS A 113 37.43 -12.11 -1.99
CA HIS A 113 38.25 -12.20 -0.79
C HIS A 113 39.51 -11.32 -0.87
N ALA A 114 40.25 -11.42 -1.98
CA ALA A 114 41.45 -10.60 -2.19
C ALA A 114 41.14 -9.09 -2.18
N MET A 115 40.00 -8.69 -2.77
CA MET A 115 39.59 -7.28 -2.80
C MET A 115 39.18 -6.75 -1.41
N LEU A 116 38.43 -7.53 -0.64
CA LEU A 116 38.10 -7.16 0.74
C LEU A 116 39.36 -7.11 1.63
N ALA A 117 40.28 -8.05 1.45
CA ALA A 117 41.56 -8.04 2.17
C ALA A 117 42.40 -6.80 1.84
N ALA A 118 42.48 -6.40 0.56
CA ALA A 118 43.19 -5.18 0.14
C ALA A 118 42.63 -3.90 0.77
N LEU A 119 41.34 -3.91 1.11
CA LEU A 119 40.65 -2.81 1.79
C LEU A 119 40.58 -2.99 3.32
N GLY A 120 41.33 -3.94 3.89
CA GLY A 120 41.43 -4.15 5.33
C GLY A 120 40.16 -4.73 5.96
N LEU A 121 39.45 -5.60 5.23
CA LEU A 121 38.21 -6.29 5.65
C LEU A 121 38.25 -7.81 5.40
N GLY A 122 39.44 -8.40 5.23
CA GLY A 122 39.60 -9.81 4.84
C GLY A 122 39.07 -10.81 5.87
N ASP A 123 39.18 -10.51 7.16
CA ASP A 123 38.67 -11.32 8.27
C ASP A 123 37.14 -11.18 8.47
N ARG A 124 36.57 -10.08 7.98
CA ARG A 124 35.16 -9.72 8.16
C ARG A 124 34.24 -10.17 7.04
N GLY A 125 34.74 -10.89 6.03
CA GLY A 125 33.94 -11.15 4.84
C GLY A 125 32.67 -11.99 5.04
N ARG A 126 32.54 -12.70 6.16
CA ARG A 126 31.34 -13.44 6.56
C ARG A 126 30.33 -12.63 7.38
N ASP A 127 30.67 -11.38 7.70
CA ASP A 127 29.78 -10.49 8.43
C ASP A 127 28.67 -9.95 7.51
N PHE A 128 27.58 -9.50 8.10
CA PHE A 128 26.52 -8.77 7.40
C PHE A 128 26.78 -7.26 7.45
N PRO A 129 26.30 -6.46 6.46
CA PRO A 129 26.46 -5.01 6.48
C PRO A 129 25.98 -4.33 7.77
N ALA A 130 24.95 -4.88 8.43
CA ALA A 130 24.41 -4.33 9.68
C ALA A 130 25.40 -4.37 10.87
N SER A 131 26.44 -5.21 10.83
CA SER A 131 27.47 -5.28 11.87
C SER A 131 28.72 -4.44 11.54
N LEU A 132 28.67 -3.64 10.46
CA LEU A 132 29.74 -2.77 10.02
C LEU A 132 29.46 -1.31 10.39
N SER A 133 30.53 -0.57 10.73
CA SER A 133 30.47 0.89 10.73
C SER A 133 30.27 1.43 9.32
N ASP A 134 29.76 2.66 9.20
CA ASP A 134 29.56 3.31 7.89
C ASP A 134 30.86 3.34 7.06
N GLY A 135 32.01 3.61 7.68
CA GLY A 135 33.29 3.58 6.99
C GLY A 135 33.72 2.19 6.51
N GLN A 136 33.34 1.12 7.22
CA GLN A 136 33.56 -0.25 6.77
C GLN A 136 32.61 -0.58 5.61
N GLN A 137 31.34 -0.17 5.68
CA GLN A 137 30.38 -0.34 4.58
C GLN A 137 30.83 0.40 3.31
N GLN A 138 31.39 1.60 3.45
CA GLN A 138 31.98 2.36 2.35
C GLN A 138 33.14 1.60 1.69
N ARG A 139 34.02 0.98 2.49
CA ARG A 139 35.10 0.14 1.95
C ARG A 139 34.57 -1.10 1.22
N VAL A 140 33.50 -1.73 1.68
CA VAL A 140 32.84 -2.83 0.93
C VAL A 140 32.24 -2.33 -0.38
N ALA A 141 31.64 -1.13 -0.40
CA ALA A 141 31.10 -0.53 -1.62
C ALA A 141 32.21 -0.26 -2.66
N ILE A 142 33.38 0.21 -2.20
CA ILE A 142 34.58 0.37 -3.04
C ILE A 142 35.06 -0.99 -3.55
N ALA A 143 35.13 -2.02 -2.68
CA ALA A 143 35.50 -3.38 -3.09
C ALA A 143 34.60 -3.90 -4.22
N ARG A 144 33.28 -3.74 -4.08
CA ARG A 144 32.28 -4.16 -5.06
C ARG A 144 32.41 -3.42 -6.40
N ALA A 145 32.81 -2.15 -6.39
CA ALA A 145 33.04 -1.40 -7.62
C ALA A 145 34.31 -1.86 -8.33
N LEU A 146 35.39 -2.14 -7.58
CA LEU A 146 36.71 -2.50 -8.13
C LEU A 146 36.80 -3.95 -8.59
N VAL A 147 36.10 -4.87 -7.92
CA VAL A 147 36.31 -6.31 -8.10
C VAL A 147 36.10 -6.76 -9.55
N ARG A 148 35.27 -6.06 -10.34
CA ARG A 148 35.00 -6.37 -11.75
C ARG A 148 36.12 -6.07 -12.74
N LEU A 149 37.17 -5.36 -12.31
CA LEU A 149 38.15 -4.74 -13.21
C LEU A 149 37.49 -3.75 -14.21
N PRO A 150 36.72 -2.74 -13.75
CA PRO A 150 36.07 -1.78 -14.65
C PRO A 150 37.08 -0.87 -15.37
N ASP A 151 36.69 -0.33 -16.52
CA ASP A 151 37.46 0.69 -17.24
C ASP A 151 37.21 2.10 -16.69
N LEU A 152 36.04 2.30 -16.06
CA LEU A 152 35.64 3.57 -15.45
C LEU A 152 35.05 3.34 -14.06
N ILE A 153 35.52 4.08 -13.07
CA ILE A 153 34.94 4.16 -11.74
C ILE A 153 34.35 5.54 -11.53
N ILE A 154 33.10 5.56 -11.09
CA ILE A 154 32.38 6.78 -10.73
C ILE A 154 32.10 6.73 -9.24
N ALA A 155 32.54 7.75 -8.52
CA ALA A 155 32.43 7.80 -7.07
C ALA A 155 31.81 9.12 -6.60
N ASP A 156 30.69 9.05 -5.88
CA ASP A 156 30.02 10.21 -5.29
C ASP A 156 30.27 10.22 -3.78
N GLU A 157 31.08 11.18 -3.32
CA GLU A 157 31.53 11.36 -1.93
C GLU A 157 32.06 10.06 -1.26
N PRO A 158 33.01 9.33 -1.88
CA PRO A 158 33.42 8.02 -1.39
C PRO A 158 34.21 8.04 -0.08
N THR A 159 34.54 9.22 0.45
CA THR A 159 35.33 9.40 1.68
C THR A 159 34.56 10.03 2.82
N ALA A 160 33.29 10.42 2.62
CA ALA A 160 32.50 11.13 3.61
C ALA A 160 32.37 10.36 4.95
N SER A 161 32.31 9.03 4.87
CA SER A 161 32.17 8.12 6.02
C SER A 161 33.51 7.54 6.51
N LEU A 162 34.65 7.92 5.93
CA LEU A 162 35.96 7.32 6.22
C LEU A 162 36.79 8.18 7.18
N ASP A 163 37.34 7.53 8.22
CA ASP A 163 38.43 8.08 9.03
C ASP A 163 39.71 8.27 8.18
N ALA A 164 40.70 8.97 8.71
CA ALA A 164 41.91 9.32 7.95
C ALA A 164 42.72 8.11 7.47
N GLU A 165 42.83 7.05 8.29
CA GLU A 165 43.60 5.85 7.96
C GLU A 165 42.88 5.02 6.89
N SER A 166 41.59 4.75 7.12
CA SER A 166 40.72 4.05 6.17
C SER A 166 40.60 4.79 4.83
N CYS A 167 40.55 6.13 4.86
CA CYS A 167 40.56 6.97 3.67
C CYS A 167 41.86 6.80 2.88
N ASN A 168 43.02 6.90 3.54
CA ASN A 168 44.31 6.73 2.89
C ASN A 168 44.47 5.34 2.26
N LEU A 169 44.04 4.29 2.96
CA LEU A 169 44.05 2.92 2.43
C LEU A 169 43.16 2.80 1.18
N ALA A 170 41.91 3.23 1.27
CA ALA A 170 40.95 3.13 0.17
C ALA A 170 41.40 3.95 -1.06
N MET A 171 41.92 5.16 -0.83
CA MET A 171 42.45 6.03 -1.89
C MET A 171 43.69 5.42 -2.55
N LYS A 172 44.60 4.84 -1.76
CA LYS A 172 45.78 4.14 -2.28
C LYS A 172 45.37 2.97 -3.17
N VAL A 173 44.42 2.14 -2.71
CA VAL A 173 43.90 1.01 -3.50
C VAL A 173 43.28 1.50 -4.82
N MET A 174 42.45 2.55 -4.79
CA MET A 174 41.87 3.12 -6.00
C MET A 174 42.92 3.72 -6.94
N ARG A 175 43.94 4.40 -6.43
CA ARG A 175 45.03 4.97 -7.23
C ARG A 175 45.91 3.90 -7.86
N ASP A 176 46.29 2.88 -7.10
CA ASP A 176 47.03 1.72 -7.60
C ASP A 176 46.22 0.97 -8.66
N PHE A 177 44.90 0.87 -8.46
CA PHE A 177 44.01 0.27 -9.43
C PHE A 177 43.94 1.08 -10.74
N ALA A 178 43.74 2.39 -10.66
CA ALA A 178 43.73 3.28 -11.82
C ALA A 178 45.00 3.14 -12.66
N THR A 179 46.17 3.25 -12.00
CA THR A 179 47.47 3.22 -12.68
C THR A 179 47.83 1.85 -13.26
N ARG A 180 47.52 0.75 -12.57
CA ARG A 180 47.90 -0.60 -13.03
C ARG A 180 46.93 -1.19 -14.05
N GLN A 181 45.64 -0.83 -13.98
CA GLN A 181 44.60 -1.38 -14.84
C GLN A 181 44.18 -0.43 -15.96
N GLY A 182 44.77 0.77 -16.04
CA GLY A 182 44.35 1.80 -17.00
C GLY A 182 42.94 2.33 -16.74
N CYS A 183 42.39 2.10 -15.55
CA CYS A 183 41.03 2.50 -15.21
C CYS A 183 40.95 4.01 -14.95
N VAL A 184 39.97 4.67 -15.55
CA VAL A 184 39.62 6.06 -15.28
C VAL A 184 38.82 6.14 -13.98
N ILE A 185 39.16 7.07 -13.08
CA ILE A 185 38.38 7.32 -11.86
C ILE A 185 37.87 8.76 -11.87
N ILE A 186 36.54 8.92 -11.78
CA ILE A 186 35.90 10.23 -11.64
C ILE A 186 35.20 10.28 -10.28
N MET A 187 35.65 11.20 -9.43
CA MET A 187 35.16 11.32 -8.06
C MET A 187 34.61 12.72 -7.80
N ALA A 188 33.37 12.82 -7.34
CA ALA A 188 32.86 14.07 -6.77
C ALA A 188 33.13 14.07 -5.27
N THR A 189 33.89 15.04 -4.78
CA THR A 189 34.09 15.22 -3.34
C THR A 189 34.56 16.61 -2.96
N HIS A 190 34.30 16.99 -1.72
CA HIS A 190 34.85 18.18 -1.06
C HIS A 190 36.03 17.86 -0.12
N ASP A 191 36.41 16.60 -0.02
CA ASP A 191 37.43 16.15 0.92
C ASP A 191 38.84 16.45 0.40
N GLU A 192 39.49 17.47 0.97
CA GLU A 192 40.86 17.85 0.59
C GLU A 192 41.88 16.74 0.84
N ARG A 193 41.58 15.78 1.74
CA ARG A 193 42.46 14.64 2.02
C ARG A 193 42.78 13.83 0.77
N VAL A 194 41.91 13.82 -0.23
CA VAL A 194 42.09 13.01 -1.45
C VAL A 194 42.73 13.77 -2.61
N PHE A 195 43.00 15.08 -2.48
CA PHE A 195 43.47 15.86 -3.63
C PHE A 195 44.87 15.46 -4.10
N HIS A 196 45.69 14.93 -3.20
CA HIS A 196 47.04 14.47 -3.52
C HIS A 196 47.08 13.21 -4.40
N ILE A 197 45.97 12.47 -4.53
CA ILE A 197 45.89 11.29 -5.41
C ILE A 197 45.34 11.61 -6.80
N ALA A 198 44.83 12.83 -7.02
CA ALA A 198 44.24 13.23 -8.28
C ALA A 198 45.30 13.71 -9.26
N ASP A 199 45.15 13.31 -10.54
CA ASP A 199 45.96 13.87 -11.62
C ASP A 199 45.43 15.26 -12.00
N ARG A 200 44.11 15.43 -11.97
CA ARG A 200 43.42 16.68 -12.31
C ARG A 200 42.20 16.88 -11.42
N ALA A 201 41.97 18.14 -11.04
CA ALA A 201 40.77 18.56 -10.33
C ALA A 201 40.12 19.73 -11.06
N PHE A 202 38.79 19.73 -11.13
CA PHE A 202 38.04 20.86 -11.66
C PHE A 202 36.86 21.20 -10.75
N THR A 203 36.48 22.47 -10.76
CA THR A 203 35.34 22.97 -9.99
C THR A 203 34.13 23.10 -10.89
N TRP A 204 33.13 22.27 -10.63
CA TRP A 204 31.80 22.32 -11.20
C TRP A 204 31.03 23.53 -10.68
N LYS A 205 30.83 24.52 -11.56
CA LYS A 205 30.08 25.74 -11.27
C LYS A 205 28.71 25.68 -11.93
N MET A 206 27.68 26.08 -11.20
CA MET A 206 26.34 26.26 -11.76
C MET A 206 26.40 27.40 -12.79
N ALA A 207 25.91 27.16 -14.01
CA ALA A 207 25.68 28.24 -14.95
C ALA A 207 24.51 29.09 -14.44
N THR A 208 24.76 30.36 -14.10
CA THR A 208 23.68 31.30 -13.79
C THR A 208 22.90 31.57 -15.08
N CYS A 209 21.60 31.28 -15.07
CA CYS A 209 20.70 31.62 -16.15
C CYS A 209 20.52 33.14 -16.21
N THR A 210 21.34 33.84 -16.99
CA THR A 210 21.02 35.21 -17.40
C THR A 210 20.00 35.14 -18.53
N ARG A 211 18.82 35.72 -18.30
CA ARG A 211 17.80 35.96 -19.34
C ARG A 211 18.48 36.54 -20.59
N PRO A 212 18.18 36.06 -21.80
CA PRO A 212 18.62 36.77 -23.00
C PRO A 212 17.94 38.14 -23.00
N ALA A 213 18.75 39.21 -22.94
CA ALA A 213 18.29 40.53 -23.30
C ALA A 213 18.04 40.52 -24.81
N SER A 214 16.81 40.84 -25.20
CA SER A 214 16.50 41.22 -26.56
C SER A 214 17.26 42.49 -26.90
N THR A 215 18.31 42.40 -27.70
CA THR A 215 18.91 43.58 -28.34
C THR A 215 19.25 43.29 -29.78
N GLN A 216 18.54 44.03 -30.64
CA GLN A 216 18.88 44.34 -32.01
C GLN A 216 20.34 44.84 -32.14
N GLY A 217 20.93 44.55 -33.30
CA GLY A 217 21.98 45.28 -34.01
C GLY A 217 23.03 46.08 -33.20
N GLY A 218 24.29 45.67 -33.30
CA GLY A 218 25.40 46.53 -32.86
C GLY A 218 26.78 45.91 -33.03
N LYS A 219 27.48 46.38 -34.06
CA LYS A 219 28.88 46.17 -34.49
C LYS A 219 29.92 45.66 -33.47
N LEU A 220 30.78 44.76 -33.98
CA LEU A 220 32.16 44.52 -33.55
C LEU A 220 32.96 45.81 -33.36
N VAL A 221 33.63 45.98 -32.23
CA VAL A 221 34.90 46.73 -32.13
C VAL A 221 35.85 46.04 -31.14
N GLN A 222 37.00 45.60 -31.64
CA GLN A 222 38.19 45.23 -30.87
C GLN A 222 38.91 46.48 -30.34
N ARG A 223 39.45 46.44 -29.10
CA ARG A 223 40.89 46.64 -28.80
C ARG A 223 41.20 46.54 -27.29
N CYS A 224 42.22 45.73 -27.00
CA CYS A 224 43.09 45.64 -25.81
C CYS A 224 44.02 46.88 -25.67
N PRO A 225 44.97 46.99 -24.70
CA PRO A 225 45.04 46.49 -23.31
C PRO A 225 45.67 47.52 -22.29
N ALA A 226 45.94 47.07 -21.06
CA ALA A 226 46.91 47.59 -20.05
C ALA A 226 46.39 48.75 -19.16
N SER A 227 46.72 48.93 -17.87
CA SER A 227 47.74 48.38 -16.96
C SER A 227 47.42 48.76 -15.49
N ASN A 228 48.10 48.11 -14.54
CA ASN A 228 48.53 48.57 -13.21
C ASN A 228 47.52 48.98 -12.11
N ARG A 229 47.27 48.02 -11.20
CA ARG A 229 47.67 47.97 -9.76
C ARG A 229 47.49 49.21 -8.82
N PRO A 230 47.43 48.96 -7.49
CA PRO A 230 46.41 49.50 -6.56
C PRO A 230 46.95 50.57 -5.58
N SER A 231 46.08 51.21 -4.79
CA SER A 231 46.26 51.35 -3.31
C SER A 231 45.31 52.32 -2.58
N ARG A 232 44.91 51.89 -1.38
CA ARG A 232 44.83 52.60 -0.07
C ARG A 232 43.93 53.83 0.18
N ARG A 233 42.92 53.57 1.04
CA ARG A 233 42.59 54.16 2.37
C ARG A 233 42.92 55.64 2.71
N ARG A 234 41.96 56.21 3.49
CA ARG A 234 41.95 57.36 4.45
C ARG A 234 41.24 58.62 3.87
N ARG A 235 40.48 59.45 4.60
CA ARG A 235 40.06 59.61 6.00
C ARG A 235 38.99 60.76 6.08
N VAL A 236 38.10 60.69 7.08
CA VAL A 236 37.68 61.79 8.02
C VAL A 236 36.64 62.87 7.62
N CYS A 237 35.56 62.87 8.43
CA CYS A 237 34.72 63.93 9.04
C CYS A 237 34.35 65.23 8.31
N ARG A 238 33.05 65.59 8.39
CA ARG A 238 32.48 66.49 9.43
C ARG A 238 30.93 66.57 9.38
N ARG A 239 30.32 66.53 10.59
CA ARG A 239 29.16 67.29 11.13
C ARG A 239 27.83 67.30 10.33
N SER A 240 26.63 67.28 10.92
CA SER A 240 26.14 67.31 12.31
C SER A 240 24.61 67.30 12.26
N GLN A 241 23.94 66.62 13.20
CA GLN A 241 22.83 67.05 14.07
C GLN A 241 21.67 66.04 13.95
N SER A 242 20.88 65.69 14.96
CA SER A 242 20.98 65.73 16.43
C SER A 242 19.69 65.08 16.99
N LEU A 243 19.81 64.35 18.13
CA LEU A 243 18.87 64.31 19.27
C LEU A 243 17.49 63.64 19.01
N LYS A 244 16.92 62.75 19.85
CA LYS A 244 17.10 62.20 21.23
C LYS A 244 16.39 60.82 21.20
N GLY A 245 16.87 59.73 21.83
CA GLY A 245 16.97 59.44 23.27
C GLY A 245 16.00 58.29 23.59
N ARG A 246 16.45 57.02 23.76
CA ARG A 246 16.84 56.33 25.03
C ARG A 246 15.65 56.13 25.99
N VAL A 247 15.47 55.04 26.76
CA VAL A 247 16.22 53.80 27.06
C VAL A 247 15.27 52.84 27.79
N CYS A 248 15.72 51.59 27.92
CA CYS A 248 15.20 50.42 28.62
C CYS A 248 14.80 50.56 30.11
N ASP A 249 14.00 49.57 30.52
CA ASP A 249 14.04 48.76 31.75
C ASP A 249 13.66 49.27 33.16
N GLU A 250 13.10 48.29 33.89
CA GLU A 250 13.01 48.06 35.35
C GLU A 250 11.77 48.50 36.19
N GLN A 251 11.08 47.46 36.68
CA GLN A 251 10.66 47.12 38.06
C GLN A 251 9.67 47.98 38.90
N ASP A 252 8.73 47.21 39.48
CA ASP A 252 8.07 47.29 40.80
C ASP A 252 7.12 48.43 41.20
N GLY A 253 6.00 48.03 41.82
CA GLY A 253 5.29 48.87 42.80
C GLY A 253 3.76 48.80 42.78
N LYS A 254 3.17 48.37 43.89
CA LYS A 254 1.72 48.34 44.23
C LYS A 254 1.11 49.75 44.31
N ASP A 255 -0.21 49.89 44.08
CA ASP A 255 -1.14 50.53 45.03
C ASP A 255 -2.63 50.63 44.57
N VAL A 256 -3.51 50.32 45.54
CA VAL A 256 -4.72 51.08 45.99
C VAL A 256 -5.99 51.21 45.11
N SER A 257 -7.10 50.80 45.72
CA SER A 257 -8.53 50.98 45.38
C SER A 257 -9.05 52.44 45.48
N PRO A 258 -10.26 52.77 45.00
CA PRO A 258 -11.37 52.85 45.98
C PRO A 258 -12.78 52.43 45.47
N GLU A 259 -13.64 52.19 46.46
CA GLU A 259 -15.05 51.76 46.46
C GLU A 259 -16.05 52.72 45.76
N VAL A 260 -17.30 52.26 45.52
CA VAL A 260 -18.54 52.82 46.15
C VAL A 260 -19.85 52.11 45.68
N ARG A 261 -20.60 51.59 46.68
CA ARG A 261 -22.07 51.40 46.88
C ARG A 261 -22.88 50.46 45.95
N ALA A 262 -23.57 49.41 46.41
CA ALA A 262 -24.62 49.21 47.44
C ALA A 262 -26.06 49.61 47.02
N CYS A 263 -27.03 48.68 47.00
CA CYS A 263 -28.15 48.59 47.98
C CYS A 263 -29.20 47.51 47.61
N GLN A 264 -29.96 47.10 48.62
CA GLN A 264 -30.91 46.00 48.70
C GLN A 264 -32.35 46.35 48.25
N ALA A 265 -33.16 45.29 48.04
CA ALA A 265 -34.50 45.07 48.61
C ALA A 265 -35.72 44.97 47.65
N LYS A 266 -36.42 43.83 47.79
CA LYS A 266 -37.89 43.63 47.96
C LYS A 266 -38.84 44.41 47.03
N ARG A 267 -39.77 43.72 46.32
CA ARG A 267 -41.16 43.35 46.73
C ARG A 267 -42.11 43.10 45.53
N THR A 268 -43.07 42.18 45.73
CA THR A 268 -44.46 42.05 45.18
C THR A 268 -44.66 41.79 43.66
N ARG A 269 -45.22 40.65 43.21
CA ARG A 269 -46.63 40.12 43.23
C ARG A 269 -47.61 40.82 42.27
N LEU A 270 -48.17 40.05 41.30
CA LEU A 270 -49.59 39.97 40.84
C LEU A 270 -49.67 38.92 39.70
N SER A 271 -50.23 37.72 39.90
CA SER A 271 -51.59 37.21 39.55
C SER A 271 -51.98 37.43 38.07
N MET A 272 -52.53 36.52 37.25
CA MET A 272 -53.52 35.42 37.39
C MET A 272 -53.25 34.42 36.22
N ARG A 273 -53.63 33.13 36.17
CA ARG A 273 -54.95 32.52 36.41
C ARG A 273 -54.84 31.04 36.76
N HIS A 274 -55.76 30.61 37.61
CA HIS A 274 -56.17 29.25 37.94
C HIS A 274 -56.57 28.40 36.72
N ARG A 275 -56.31 27.08 36.81
CA ARG A 275 -57.35 26.05 37.00
C ARG A 275 -56.79 24.84 37.76
N ASN A 276 -57.44 24.50 38.87
CA ASN A 276 -57.33 23.25 39.61
C ASN A 276 -58.34 22.23 39.06
N VAL A 277 -58.04 20.94 39.21
CA VAL A 277 -58.78 19.81 39.85
C VAL A 277 -58.16 18.53 39.25
N GLY A 278 -57.74 17.49 39.98
CA GLY A 278 -58.00 17.12 41.36
C GLY A 278 -57.02 16.04 41.87
N GLU A 279 -57.32 15.60 43.09
CA GLU A 279 -56.47 14.96 44.08
C GLU A 279 -56.10 13.49 43.80
N GLY A 280 -54.96 13.07 44.38
CA GLY A 280 -54.52 11.68 44.45
C GLY A 280 -53.30 11.48 45.36
N ARG A 281 -53.53 11.59 46.68
CA ARG A 281 -52.71 11.12 47.82
C ARG A 281 -51.94 9.81 47.49
N MET A 282 -50.64 9.59 47.79
CA MET A 282 -50.07 9.43 49.14
C MET A 282 -48.53 9.24 49.11
N ARG A 283 -47.85 9.91 50.07
CA ARG A 283 -46.66 9.52 50.90
C ARG A 283 -45.29 9.33 50.21
N ASN A 284 -44.30 10.22 50.46
CA ASN A 284 -43.35 10.28 51.61
C ASN A 284 -42.51 8.98 51.73
N THR A 285 -41.17 8.95 51.84
CA THR A 285 -40.16 9.97 52.14
C THR A 285 -38.75 9.35 51.92
N THR A 286 -37.80 10.23 51.60
CA THR A 286 -36.34 10.06 51.44
C THR A 286 -35.54 9.78 52.72
N ARG A 287 -34.23 9.45 52.50
CA ARG A 287 -33.01 9.65 53.34
C ARG A 287 -32.69 8.50 54.32
N ARG A 288 -31.45 8.00 54.49
CA ARG A 288 -30.12 8.66 54.53
C ARG A 288 -28.96 7.63 54.38
N GLU A 289 -27.77 8.14 54.03
CA GLU A 289 -26.46 7.48 53.93
C GLU A 289 -25.91 6.93 55.28
N LEU A 290 -25.10 5.85 55.27
CA LEU A 290 -23.69 5.80 55.72
C LEU A 290 -23.13 4.35 55.77
N VAL A 291 -21.98 4.16 55.10
CA VAL A 291 -20.68 3.62 55.61
C VAL A 291 -20.56 2.24 56.30
N ALA A 292 -19.52 1.53 55.82
CA ALA A 292 -18.69 0.49 56.44
C ALA A 292 -19.25 -0.95 56.52
N GLY A 293 -18.52 -1.85 55.86
CA GLY A 293 -18.70 -3.29 55.98
C GLY A 293 -18.04 -3.88 57.22
N MET A 294 -18.61 -4.96 57.73
CA MET A 294 -18.02 -6.30 57.68
C MET A 294 -18.98 -7.32 58.32
N ALA A 295 -19.04 -8.47 57.66
CA ALA A 295 -19.31 -9.81 58.18
C ALA A 295 -20.75 -10.26 58.49
N ALA A 296 -21.04 -11.41 57.87
CA ALA A 296 -21.86 -12.53 58.33
C ALA A 296 -23.37 -12.46 58.08
N ILE A 297 -23.82 -12.93 56.89
CA ILE A 297 -25.06 -13.72 56.78
C ILE A 297 -24.89 -14.82 55.70
N GLY A 298 -25.00 -16.08 56.13
CA GLY A 298 -25.72 -17.13 55.41
C GLY A 298 -25.00 -17.82 54.25
N PHE A 299 -24.42 -18.99 54.53
CA PHE A 299 -24.28 -20.07 53.53
C PHE A 299 -25.68 -20.52 53.09
N GLY A 300 -26.23 -19.87 52.08
CA GLY A 300 -27.29 -20.44 51.26
C GLY A 300 -26.66 -21.34 50.20
N THR A 301 -26.89 -22.64 50.32
CA THR A 301 -26.57 -23.63 49.28
C THR A 301 -27.15 -23.18 47.95
N LEU A 302 -26.29 -22.70 47.05
CA LEU A 302 -26.61 -22.59 45.64
C LEU A 302 -26.90 -24.01 45.16
N ALA A 303 -28.17 -24.26 44.82
CA ALA A 303 -28.56 -25.45 44.10
C ALA A 303 -27.66 -25.53 42.85
N ASN A 304 -26.93 -26.64 42.73
CA ASN A 304 -26.23 -27.01 41.52
C ASN A 304 -27.21 -26.89 40.34
N ALA A 305 -27.07 -25.85 39.54
CA ALA A 305 -27.54 -25.90 38.17
C ALA A 305 -26.82 -27.08 37.54
N ALA A 306 -27.59 -28.09 37.13
CA ALA A 306 -27.08 -29.20 36.35
C ALA A 306 -26.23 -28.63 35.19
N PRO A 307 -25.07 -29.22 34.85
CA PRO A 307 -24.29 -28.75 33.72
C PRO A 307 -25.19 -28.81 32.50
N VAL A 308 -25.56 -27.65 31.95
CA VAL A 308 -26.18 -27.56 30.63
C VAL A 308 -25.18 -28.24 29.71
N GLY A 309 -25.52 -29.43 29.20
CA GLY A 309 -24.61 -30.19 28.35
C GLY A 309 -24.16 -29.29 27.21
N ARG A 310 -22.83 -29.11 27.06
CA ARG A 310 -22.24 -28.33 25.96
C ARG A 310 -22.88 -28.83 24.67
N ARG A 311 -23.53 -27.94 23.91
CA ARG A 311 -24.04 -28.29 22.58
C ARG A 311 -22.86 -28.78 21.73
N ARG A 312 -23.10 -29.84 20.96
CA ARG A 312 -22.10 -30.38 20.03
C ARG A 312 -21.81 -29.34 18.95
N ASP A 313 -20.55 -29.21 18.56
CA ASP A 313 -20.15 -28.34 17.46
C ASP A 313 -20.82 -28.78 16.14
N PRO A 314 -21.18 -27.83 15.26
CA PRO A 314 -21.67 -28.15 13.93
C PRO A 314 -20.60 -28.88 13.14
N ASP A 315 -21.03 -29.79 12.26
CA ASP A 315 -20.12 -30.36 11.26
C ASP A 315 -19.86 -29.31 10.17
N LEU A 316 -18.64 -28.78 10.15
CA LEU A 316 -18.15 -27.82 9.16
C LEU A 316 -17.24 -28.49 8.11
N GLY A 317 -17.20 -29.83 8.12
CA GLY A 317 -16.39 -30.63 7.21
C GLY A 317 -14.90 -30.71 7.60
N PRO A 318 -14.14 -31.57 6.89
CA PRO A 318 -12.78 -31.93 7.26
C PRO A 318 -11.73 -30.83 7.00
N ASN A 319 -12.12 -29.76 6.32
CA ASN A 319 -11.25 -28.63 5.98
C ASN A 319 -11.29 -27.51 7.01
N VAL A 320 -12.01 -27.73 8.11
CA VAL A 320 -12.12 -26.80 9.24
C VAL A 320 -11.49 -27.43 10.47
N LEU A 321 -10.55 -26.72 11.09
CA LEU A 321 -9.99 -27.06 12.39
C LEU A 321 -10.67 -26.16 13.42
N ILE A 322 -11.45 -26.73 14.33
CA ILE A 322 -12.01 -26.01 15.47
C ILE A 322 -11.10 -26.27 16.66
N VAL A 323 -10.56 -25.22 17.28
CA VAL A 323 -9.67 -25.31 18.44
C VAL A 323 -10.38 -24.75 19.68
N ASP A 324 -10.40 -25.51 20.77
CA ASP A 324 -10.98 -25.12 22.06
C ASP A 324 -9.91 -25.16 23.17
N GLY A 325 -9.39 -23.98 23.54
CA GLY A 325 -8.28 -23.84 24.48
C GLY A 325 -6.95 -24.38 23.96
N ASP A 326 -6.09 -24.85 24.86
CA ASP A 326 -4.76 -25.40 24.53
C ASP A 326 -4.84 -26.89 24.10
N GLU A 327 -5.72 -27.22 23.15
CA GLU A 327 -5.95 -28.59 22.70
C GLU A 327 -4.64 -29.23 22.17
N PRO A 328 -4.20 -30.37 22.76
CA PRO A 328 -2.97 -31.03 22.33
C PRO A 328 -3.03 -31.43 20.85
N GLY A 329 -2.04 -31.01 20.06
CA GLY A 329 -1.90 -31.36 18.65
C GLY A 329 -2.48 -30.34 17.66
N ALA A 330 -3.21 -29.31 18.11
CA ALA A 330 -3.69 -28.24 17.24
C ALA A 330 -2.54 -27.58 16.46
N GLN A 331 -1.44 -27.23 17.14
CA GLN A 331 -0.24 -26.68 16.51
C GLN A 331 0.32 -27.58 15.40
N ALA A 332 0.37 -28.90 15.61
CA ALA A 332 0.90 -29.82 14.60
C ALA A 332 0.03 -29.88 13.34
N VAL A 333 -1.29 -29.73 13.48
CA VAL A 333 -2.22 -29.64 12.34
C VAL A 333 -2.01 -28.32 11.60
N ILE A 334 -1.86 -27.21 12.34
CA ILE A 334 -1.61 -25.88 11.78
C ILE A 334 -0.30 -25.88 10.99
N ASP A 335 0.80 -26.38 11.56
CA ASP A 335 2.10 -26.47 10.89
C ASP A 335 2.04 -27.32 9.61
N ARG A 336 1.30 -28.43 9.66
CA ARG A 336 1.10 -29.30 8.49
C ARG A 336 0.33 -28.56 7.40
N TRP A 337 -0.78 -27.90 7.75
CA TRP A 337 -1.57 -27.13 6.79
C TRP A 337 -0.80 -25.95 6.22
N PHE A 338 0.02 -25.27 7.03
CA PHE A 338 0.91 -24.23 6.53
C PHE A 338 1.90 -24.78 5.51
N LYS A 339 2.64 -25.86 5.83
CA LYS A 339 3.57 -26.51 4.88
C LYS A 339 2.91 -26.94 3.58
N GLU A 340 1.66 -27.39 3.68
CA GLU A 340 0.85 -27.73 2.52
C GLU A 340 0.48 -26.51 1.66
N GLN A 341 0.25 -25.35 2.29
CA GLN A 341 -0.33 -24.16 1.66
C GLN A 341 0.68 -23.05 1.35
N GLU A 342 1.87 -23.04 1.96
CA GLU A 342 2.85 -21.96 1.87
C GLU A 342 3.20 -21.59 0.42
N ARG A 343 3.43 -22.59 -0.43
CA ARG A 343 3.78 -22.43 -1.85
C ARG A 343 2.62 -22.77 -2.80
N ALA A 344 1.43 -23.00 -2.26
CA ALA A 344 0.32 -23.60 -2.98
C ALA A 344 -0.57 -22.55 -3.67
N HIS A 345 0.06 -21.64 -4.42
CA HIS A 345 -0.60 -20.47 -5.00
C HIS A 345 -1.87 -20.83 -5.77
N PHE A 346 -1.88 -21.90 -6.56
CA PHE A 346 -3.02 -22.32 -7.39
C PHE A 346 -3.65 -23.66 -6.98
N THR A 347 -3.59 -24.01 -5.70
CA THR A 347 -4.22 -25.24 -5.19
C THR A 347 -5.75 -25.13 -5.12
N ASP A 348 -6.44 -26.28 -5.13
CA ASP A 348 -7.88 -26.38 -4.83
C ASP A 348 -8.15 -26.55 -3.33
N ARG A 349 -7.11 -26.75 -2.52
CA ARG A 349 -7.24 -26.87 -1.07
C ARG A 349 -7.63 -25.53 -0.45
N ARG A 350 -8.60 -25.59 0.45
CA ARG A 350 -9.10 -24.48 1.26
C ARG A 350 -9.08 -24.89 2.71
N ARG A 351 -8.66 -24.02 3.63
CA ARG A 351 -8.54 -24.32 5.06
C ARG A 351 -9.15 -23.20 5.90
N ALA A 352 -9.82 -23.56 6.99
CA ALA A 352 -10.22 -22.61 8.02
C ALA A 352 -9.78 -23.11 9.40
N ILE A 353 -9.17 -22.22 10.18
CA ILE A 353 -8.80 -22.46 11.58
C ILE A 353 -9.70 -21.57 12.42
N LEU A 354 -10.60 -22.18 13.20
CA LEU A 354 -11.59 -21.48 14.01
C LEU A 354 -11.24 -21.65 15.50
N LEU A 355 -11.02 -20.54 16.19
CA LEU A 355 -10.60 -20.52 17.58
C LEU A 355 -11.79 -20.16 18.47
N LYS A 356 -12.21 -21.06 19.37
CA LYS A 356 -13.29 -20.78 20.33
C LYS A 356 -12.88 -19.71 21.35
N PRO A 357 -13.87 -19.03 21.99
CA PRO A 357 -13.58 -18.11 23.09
C PRO A 357 -12.68 -18.76 24.16
N GLY A 358 -11.61 -18.05 24.54
CA GLY A 358 -10.57 -18.56 25.41
C GLY A 358 -9.17 -18.07 25.04
N ASN A 359 -8.18 -18.59 25.76
CA ASN A 359 -6.77 -18.35 25.47
C ASN A 359 -6.19 -19.56 24.74
N HIS A 360 -5.38 -19.30 23.71
CA HIS A 360 -4.74 -20.29 22.86
C HIS A 360 -3.25 -19.99 22.77
N ARG A 361 -2.38 -20.95 23.09
CA ARG A 361 -0.93 -20.85 22.88
C ARG A 361 -0.55 -21.44 21.54
N LEU A 362 -0.63 -20.63 20.49
CA LEU A 362 -0.41 -21.06 19.11
C LEU A 362 0.50 -20.09 18.37
N ASP A 363 1.27 -20.63 17.43
CA ASP A 363 1.97 -19.89 16.39
C ASP A 363 1.32 -20.25 15.05
N ILE A 364 0.62 -19.31 14.43
CA ILE A 364 -0.20 -19.56 13.25
C ILE A 364 0.36 -18.78 12.06
N ASN A 365 1.26 -19.42 11.30
CA ASN A 365 1.68 -18.90 10.00
C ASN A 365 0.61 -19.22 8.94
N VAL A 366 0.08 -18.19 8.28
CA VAL A 366 -1.08 -18.28 7.40
C VAL A 366 -0.64 -18.34 5.94
N GLY A 367 -0.73 -19.54 5.34
CA GLY A 367 -0.42 -19.78 3.93
C GLY A 367 -1.56 -19.44 2.98
N PHE A 368 -1.42 -19.80 1.69
CA PHE A 368 -2.48 -19.62 0.70
C PHE A 368 -3.78 -20.32 1.10
N PHE A 369 -4.90 -19.77 0.65
CA PHE A 369 -6.28 -20.20 0.90
C PHE A 369 -6.57 -20.68 2.33
N THR A 370 -6.04 -19.94 3.30
CA THR A 370 -6.21 -20.23 4.72
C THR A 370 -6.84 -19.03 5.40
N GLN A 371 -7.92 -19.27 6.15
CA GLN A 371 -8.54 -18.28 7.02
C GLN A 371 -8.36 -18.68 8.47
N VAL A 372 -7.97 -17.74 9.32
CA VAL A 372 -7.97 -17.88 10.77
C VAL A 372 -9.07 -16.98 11.34
N ALA A 373 -9.94 -17.50 12.19
CA ALA A 373 -11.03 -16.71 12.76
C ALA A 373 -11.28 -17.05 14.23
N GLY A 374 -11.39 -16.02 15.08
CA GLY A 374 -11.91 -16.17 16.43
C GLY A 374 -13.43 -16.20 16.44
N LEU A 375 -14.00 -17.12 17.23
CA LEU A 375 -15.44 -17.33 17.38
C LEU A 375 -16.04 -16.54 18.55
N GLY A 376 -15.37 -15.48 18.99
CA GLY A 376 -15.88 -14.51 19.97
C GLY A 376 -16.95 -13.58 19.40
N LEU A 377 -17.64 -12.83 20.26
CA LEU A 377 -18.42 -11.67 19.80
C LEU A 377 -17.50 -10.46 19.58
N THR A 378 -16.50 -10.33 20.44
CA THR A 378 -15.44 -9.32 20.36
C THR A 378 -14.08 -10.00 20.19
N PRO A 379 -13.08 -9.30 19.63
CA PRO A 379 -11.73 -9.84 19.50
C PRO A 379 -11.11 -10.23 20.86
N GLY A 380 -11.54 -9.59 21.96
CA GLY A 380 -11.06 -9.89 23.31
C GLY A 380 -11.50 -11.25 23.86
N ASP A 381 -12.56 -11.84 23.31
CA ASP A 381 -13.06 -13.15 23.76
C ASP A 381 -12.13 -14.29 23.34
N VAL A 382 -11.31 -14.10 22.31
CA VAL A 382 -10.36 -15.08 21.76
C VAL A 382 -8.97 -14.48 21.77
N THR A 383 -8.07 -15.03 22.57
CA THR A 383 -6.68 -14.55 22.62
C THR A 383 -5.73 -15.62 22.15
N VAL A 384 -4.88 -15.28 21.17
CA VAL A 384 -3.69 -16.05 20.79
C VAL A 384 -2.48 -15.48 21.53
N ALA A 385 -1.97 -16.21 22.51
CA ALA A 385 -0.72 -15.93 23.20
C ALA A 385 0.45 -16.51 22.40
N GLY A 386 0.79 -15.83 21.31
CA GLY A 386 1.69 -16.27 20.26
C GLY A 386 1.51 -15.39 19.02
N HIS A 387 1.70 -15.95 17.83
CA HIS A 387 1.66 -15.20 16.57
C HIS A 387 0.48 -15.64 15.68
N VAL A 388 -0.04 -14.71 14.87
CA VAL A 388 -0.95 -15.02 13.75
C VAL A 388 -0.49 -14.19 12.55
N HIS A 389 0.43 -14.75 11.79
CA HIS A 389 1.28 -14.01 10.87
C HIS A 389 1.24 -14.56 9.45
N ALA A 390 1.68 -13.74 8.50
CA ALA A 390 1.90 -14.15 7.12
C ALA A 390 3.29 -13.70 6.68
N GLU A 391 4.08 -14.67 6.26
CA GLU A 391 5.49 -14.51 5.88
C GLU A 391 5.70 -14.65 4.36
N ALA A 392 6.80 -14.08 3.85
CA ALA A 392 7.19 -14.21 2.44
C ALA A 392 8.52 -14.97 2.27
N ASP A 393 8.97 -15.71 3.28
CA ASP A 393 10.17 -16.57 3.27
C ASP A 393 10.23 -17.47 2.03
N TRP A 394 9.12 -18.09 1.66
CA TRP A 394 9.02 -18.98 0.49
C TRP A 394 9.41 -18.29 -0.83
N ALA A 395 9.24 -16.97 -0.89
CA ALA A 395 9.57 -16.11 -2.01
C ALA A 395 10.73 -15.14 -1.69
N LYS A 396 11.59 -15.49 -0.72
CA LYS A 396 12.78 -14.70 -0.32
C LYS A 396 12.42 -13.26 0.09
N GLY A 397 11.32 -13.10 0.83
CA GLY A 397 10.79 -11.81 1.28
C GLY A 397 9.92 -11.09 0.25
N MET A 398 9.77 -11.59 -0.99
CA MET A 398 8.87 -11.01 -2.00
C MET A 398 7.41 -11.36 -1.71
N ALA A 399 6.69 -10.45 -1.05
CA ALA A 399 5.28 -10.65 -0.74
C ALA A 399 4.32 -10.31 -1.90
N LEU A 400 4.82 -9.94 -3.10
CA LEU A 400 4.01 -9.55 -4.28
C LEU A 400 2.94 -10.57 -4.70
N VAL A 401 3.08 -11.83 -4.30
CA VAL A 401 2.14 -12.92 -4.59
C VAL A 401 1.55 -13.56 -3.35
N ASN A 402 1.72 -12.96 -2.16
CA ASN A 402 1.12 -13.45 -0.91
C ASN A 402 -0.39 -13.11 -0.85
N PHE A 403 -1.16 -13.77 -1.70
CA PHE A 403 -2.60 -13.56 -1.84
C PHE A 403 -3.43 -14.54 -0.97
N TRP A 404 -4.75 -14.40 -1.11
CA TRP A 404 -5.77 -15.39 -0.77
C TRP A 404 -5.61 -15.98 0.62
N ARG A 405 -5.65 -15.14 1.66
CA ARG A 405 -5.64 -15.59 3.06
C ARG A 405 -6.41 -14.61 3.92
N GLY A 406 -6.65 -14.90 5.19
CA GLY A 406 -7.32 -13.91 6.03
C GLY A 406 -7.24 -14.23 7.50
N VAL A 407 -7.31 -13.19 8.31
CA VAL A 407 -7.41 -13.30 9.77
C VAL A 407 -8.52 -12.41 10.29
N GLU A 408 -9.35 -12.94 11.18
CA GLU A 408 -10.42 -12.14 11.78
C GLU A 408 -10.77 -12.43 13.25
N ASN A 409 -11.22 -11.37 13.92
CA ASN A 409 -11.97 -11.43 15.19
C ASN A 409 -11.25 -12.11 16.36
N LEU A 410 -9.99 -11.74 16.60
CA LEU A 410 -9.19 -12.27 17.69
C LEU A 410 -8.18 -11.25 18.21
N THR A 411 -7.68 -11.48 19.42
CA THR A 411 -6.55 -10.77 20.01
C THR A 411 -5.27 -11.56 19.74
N VAL A 412 -4.22 -10.90 19.24
CA VAL A 412 -2.88 -11.49 19.11
C VAL A 412 -1.94 -10.83 20.12
N ARG A 413 -1.23 -11.66 20.89
CA ARG A 413 -0.22 -11.24 21.86
C ARG A 413 1.13 -11.86 21.52
N PRO A 414 1.88 -11.25 20.58
CA PRO A 414 3.18 -11.78 20.19
C PRO A 414 4.18 -11.69 21.36
N PRO A 415 4.93 -12.77 21.67
CA PRO A 415 5.85 -12.83 22.81
C PRO A 415 7.03 -11.84 22.70
N ASP A 416 7.38 -11.45 21.48
CA ASP A 416 8.44 -10.50 21.15
C ASP A 416 7.91 -9.08 20.84
N ASN A 417 6.62 -8.83 21.11
CA ASN A 417 5.92 -7.57 20.88
C ASN A 417 5.86 -7.14 19.40
N MET A 418 6.05 -8.06 18.45
CA MET A 418 5.92 -7.79 17.02
C MET A 418 5.20 -8.93 16.30
N ASP A 419 4.28 -8.58 15.41
CA ASP A 419 3.66 -9.53 14.50
C ASP A 419 3.87 -9.09 13.04
N ARG A 420 3.67 -10.00 12.09
CA ARG A 420 3.89 -9.71 10.67
C ARG A 420 2.71 -10.12 9.80
N TRP A 421 2.33 -9.24 8.90
CA TRP A 421 1.32 -9.50 7.88
C TRP A 421 1.85 -9.07 6.51
N ALA A 422 2.90 -9.75 6.04
CA ALA A 422 3.55 -9.50 4.77
C ALA A 422 2.72 -10.09 3.62
N VAL A 423 1.77 -9.29 3.12
CA VAL A 423 0.77 -9.75 2.15
C VAL A 423 0.65 -8.83 0.93
N SER A 424 -0.04 -9.31 -0.10
CA SER A 424 -0.53 -8.49 -1.20
C SER A 424 -2.07 -8.44 -1.24
N GLN A 425 -2.70 -8.45 -2.41
CA GLN A 425 -4.16 -8.35 -2.54
C GLN A 425 -4.91 -9.58 -1.96
N ALA A 426 -6.21 -9.41 -1.66
CA ALA A 426 -7.10 -10.44 -1.09
C ALA A 426 -6.58 -11.14 0.18
N ALA A 427 -6.02 -10.33 1.07
CA ALA A 427 -5.51 -10.77 2.37
C ALA A 427 -6.07 -9.93 3.54
N PRO A 428 -7.39 -9.95 3.81
CA PRO A 428 -7.99 -9.11 4.84
C PRO A 428 -7.43 -9.34 6.25
N TYR A 429 -7.17 -8.24 6.95
CA TYR A 429 -6.87 -8.19 8.38
C TYR A 429 -8.01 -7.46 9.10
N ARG A 430 -8.97 -8.20 9.68
CA ARG A 430 -10.24 -7.64 10.18
C ARG A 430 -10.47 -7.90 11.66
N ARG A 431 -11.01 -6.93 12.42
CA ARG A 431 -11.38 -7.16 13.84
C ARG A 431 -10.25 -7.78 14.66
N ILE A 432 -9.02 -7.33 14.45
CA ILE A 432 -7.88 -7.82 15.23
C ILE A 432 -7.55 -6.83 16.34
N HIS A 433 -7.30 -7.34 17.53
CA HIS A 433 -6.59 -6.60 18.57
C HIS A 433 -5.16 -7.12 18.68
N LEU A 434 -4.19 -6.39 18.13
CA LEU A 434 -2.77 -6.72 18.26
C LEU A 434 -2.16 -5.95 19.42
N THR A 435 -1.63 -6.65 20.42
CA THR A 435 -0.92 -6.04 21.56
C THR A 435 0.57 -5.91 21.28
N GLY A 436 0.93 -5.20 20.21
CA GLY A 436 2.32 -5.04 19.77
C GLY A 436 2.44 -4.24 18.47
N ASP A 437 3.63 -4.28 17.89
CA ASP A 437 3.93 -3.69 16.58
C ASP A 437 3.50 -4.62 15.45
N LEU A 438 3.17 -4.04 14.28
CA LEU A 438 2.81 -4.79 13.07
C LEU A 438 3.75 -4.43 11.92
N ALA A 439 4.45 -5.41 11.37
CA ALA A 439 5.17 -5.26 10.10
C ALA A 439 4.28 -5.71 8.94
N LEU A 440 4.20 -4.91 7.88
CA LEU A 440 3.40 -5.23 6.69
C LEU A 440 4.22 -5.75 5.51
N ASP A 441 5.53 -5.93 5.69
CA ASP A 441 6.42 -6.49 4.69
C ASP A 441 7.42 -7.48 5.32
N ASP A 442 8.21 -8.10 4.46
CA ASP A 442 9.24 -9.07 4.84
C ASP A 442 10.57 -8.73 4.15
N GLY A 443 10.90 -7.43 4.14
CA GLY A 443 12.12 -6.87 3.55
C GLY A 443 12.16 -6.82 2.01
N GLY A 444 11.21 -7.46 1.35
CA GLY A 444 11.07 -7.51 -0.09
C GLY A 444 9.77 -6.89 -0.61
N TRP A 445 9.63 -6.71 -1.94
CA TRP A 445 8.50 -6.00 -2.54
C TRP A 445 7.15 -6.59 -2.12
N SER A 446 6.22 -5.69 -1.77
CA SER A 446 4.89 -6.03 -1.26
C SER A 446 3.83 -5.11 -1.88
N SER A 447 2.65 -5.65 -2.24
CA SER A 447 1.58 -4.92 -2.94
C SER A 447 0.21 -5.15 -2.27
N GLY A 448 0.20 -5.06 -0.94
CA GLY A 448 -1.00 -5.06 -0.12
C GLY A 448 -1.78 -3.75 -0.26
N GLY A 449 -2.78 -3.51 0.57
CA GLY A 449 -3.40 -4.45 1.50
C GLY A 449 -4.55 -3.77 2.22
N PHE A 450 -5.29 -4.53 3.01
CA PHE A 450 -6.55 -4.10 3.60
C PHE A 450 -6.60 -4.42 5.09
N MET A 451 -6.85 -3.40 5.90
CA MET A 451 -7.12 -3.54 7.33
C MET A 451 -8.41 -2.82 7.71
N ALA A 452 -9.29 -3.48 8.47
CA ALA A 452 -10.54 -2.85 8.91
C ALA A 452 -10.97 -3.29 10.30
N ASP A 453 -11.54 -2.35 11.05
CA ASP A 453 -12.11 -2.63 12.36
C ASP A 453 -11.09 -3.16 13.39
N CYS A 454 -9.82 -2.76 13.24
CA CYS A 454 -8.70 -3.29 14.04
C CYS A 454 -8.21 -2.30 15.10
N ARG A 455 -7.62 -2.85 16.16
CA ARG A 455 -6.85 -2.12 17.15
C ARG A 455 -5.42 -2.66 17.18
N VAL A 456 -4.45 -1.79 16.90
CA VAL A 456 -3.02 -2.09 17.07
C VAL A 456 -2.47 -1.21 18.17
N ASP A 457 -2.03 -1.81 19.27
CA ASP A 457 -1.53 -1.05 20.42
C ASP A 457 -0.15 -0.43 20.17
N GLY A 458 0.62 -0.96 19.22
CA GLY A 458 1.94 -0.47 18.83
C GLY A 458 1.99 0.26 17.49
N THR A 459 3.17 0.24 16.88
CA THR A 459 3.45 0.89 15.60
C THR A 459 3.20 -0.06 14.44
N ILE A 460 2.45 0.41 13.43
CA ILE A 460 2.32 -0.28 12.16
C ILE A 460 3.40 0.25 11.21
N ARG A 461 4.23 -0.65 10.67
CA ARG A 461 5.31 -0.35 9.73
C ARG A 461 4.91 -0.86 8.35
N SER A 462 4.71 0.05 7.41
CA SER A 462 4.39 -0.32 6.03
C SER A 462 5.54 -1.04 5.33
N GLY A 463 6.78 -0.77 5.75
CA GLY A 463 7.99 -1.21 5.07
C GLY A 463 7.94 -0.87 3.58
N THR A 464 8.14 -1.87 2.74
CA THR A 464 8.15 -1.76 1.27
C THR A 464 6.76 -1.78 0.60
N GLN A 465 5.67 -1.87 1.37
CA GLN A 465 4.30 -1.88 0.82
C GLN A 465 4.09 -0.74 -0.17
N GLN A 466 3.68 -1.07 -1.38
CA GLN A 466 3.39 -0.10 -2.44
C GLN A 466 2.23 0.82 -2.05
N GLN A 467 1.14 0.23 -1.58
CA GLN A 467 -0.05 0.91 -1.12
C GLN A 467 -0.66 0.18 0.08
N TRP A 468 -1.58 0.84 0.78
CA TRP A 468 -2.33 0.22 1.88
C TRP A 468 -3.61 1.00 2.18
N PHE A 469 -4.70 0.28 2.47
CA PHE A 469 -5.96 0.87 2.93
C PHE A 469 -6.30 0.41 4.34
N THR A 470 -6.59 1.37 5.22
CA THR A 470 -7.07 1.10 6.57
C THR A 470 -8.32 1.90 6.87
N ARG A 471 -9.36 1.26 7.42
CA ARG A 471 -10.58 1.95 7.86
C ARG A 471 -11.08 1.54 9.24
N ASN A 472 -11.86 2.41 9.88
CA ASN A 472 -12.53 2.13 11.16
C ASN A 472 -11.61 1.50 12.21
N SER A 473 -10.38 1.97 12.31
CA SER A 473 -9.37 1.31 13.15
C SER A 473 -8.78 2.26 14.17
N ARG A 474 -8.02 1.71 15.10
CA ARG A 474 -7.20 2.44 16.04
C ARG A 474 -5.78 1.90 15.99
N MET A 475 -4.81 2.79 15.89
CA MET A 475 -3.40 2.45 16.01
C MET A 475 -2.68 3.48 16.88
N GLN A 476 -1.58 3.11 17.50
CA GLN A 476 -0.74 4.09 18.20
C GLN A 476 -0.01 4.98 17.20
N ARG A 477 0.59 4.38 16.17
CA ARG A 477 1.40 5.09 15.17
C ARG A 477 1.47 4.32 13.86
N TRP A 478 1.63 5.07 12.77
CA TRP A 478 2.00 4.55 11.46
C TRP A 478 3.40 5.03 11.06
N GLU A 479 4.20 4.15 10.48
CA GLU A 479 5.52 4.44 9.94
C GLU A 479 5.69 3.86 8.52
N GLY A 480 6.31 4.64 7.64
CA GLY A 480 6.61 4.22 6.27
C GLY A 480 5.51 4.56 5.26
N SER A 481 5.92 4.73 4.02
CA SER A 481 5.02 5.01 2.90
C SER A 481 5.74 4.77 1.59
N ASN A 482 5.02 4.36 0.55
CA ASN A 482 5.58 4.26 -0.79
C ASN A 482 4.75 5.08 -1.80
N TRP A 483 3.63 4.56 -2.30
CA TRP A 483 2.88 5.17 -3.40
C TRP A 483 1.52 5.72 -2.99
N ASN A 484 0.74 4.99 -2.18
CA ASN A 484 -0.61 5.39 -1.77
C ASN A 484 -1.02 4.73 -0.44
N MET A 485 -0.94 5.47 0.66
CA MET A 485 -1.35 4.99 1.99
C MET A 485 -2.61 5.75 2.42
N MET A 486 -3.73 5.06 2.57
CA MET A 486 -5.02 5.70 2.86
C MET A 486 -5.65 5.21 4.15
N PHE A 487 -6.14 6.17 4.94
CA PHE A 487 -6.76 5.97 6.24
C PHE A 487 -8.15 6.61 6.27
N MET A 488 -9.17 5.89 6.72
CA MET A 488 -10.54 6.41 6.79
C MET A 488 -11.22 6.08 8.12
N GLY A 489 -11.57 7.11 8.90
CA GLY A 489 -12.13 6.91 10.24
C GLY A 489 -11.15 6.20 11.19
N VAL A 490 -9.85 6.47 11.06
CA VAL A 490 -8.80 5.78 11.83
C VAL A 490 -8.22 6.70 12.89
N ALA A 491 -8.33 6.30 14.16
CA ALA A 491 -7.67 6.99 15.26
C ALA A 491 -6.17 6.67 15.26
N GLY A 492 -5.33 7.70 15.36
CA GLY A 492 -3.86 7.56 15.30
C GLY A 492 -3.27 7.51 13.89
N ALA A 493 -4.09 7.71 12.84
CA ALA A 493 -3.59 7.89 11.48
C ALA A 493 -2.78 9.20 11.34
N PRO A 494 -1.77 9.21 10.45
CA PRO A 494 -1.06 10.44 10.12
C PRO A 494 -2.04 11.44 9.48
N ALA A 495 -1.75 12.75 9.64
CA ALA A 495 -2.49 13.77 8.91
C ALA A 495 -2.33 13.58 7.39
N SER A 496 -3.35 13.95 6.62
CA SER A 496 -3.27 13.90 5.16
C SER A 496 -2.13 14.80 4.68
N SER A 497 -1.24 14.26 3.85
CA SER A 497 -0.03 14.95 3.38
C SER A 497 0.30 14.64 1.91
N PHE A 498 -0.61 13.99 1.19
CA PHE A 498 -0.46 13.71 -0.23
C PHE A 498 -0.10 15.01 -0.99
N PRO A 499 0.94 15.00 -1.85
CA PRO A 499 1.63 13.83 -2.41
C PRO A 499 2.80 13.28 -1.59
N THR A 500 3.35 14.02 -0.62
CA THR A 500 4.60 13.64 0.05
C THR A 500 4.60 13.98 1.56
N PRO A 501 4.69 12.98 2.44
CA PRO A 501 4.48 11.54 2.17
C PRO A 501 3.06 11.30 1.62
N PRO A 502 2.81 10.23 0.84
CA PRO A 502 1.55 9.98 0.16
C PRO A 502 0.46 9.42 1.10
N TYR A 503 0.19 10.12 2.20
CA TYR A 503 -0.89 9.83 3.12
C TYR A 503 -2.17 10.55 2.69
N THR A 504 -3.24 9.77 2.51
CA THR A 504 -4.60 10.28 2.35
C THR A 504 -5.40 9.91 3.59
N THR A 505 -5.84 10.91 4.36
CA THR A 505 -6.59 10.66 5.60
C THR A 505 -7.95 11.33 5.54
N VAL A 506 -9.00 10.53 5.73
CA VAL A 506 -10.40 10.98 5.76
C VAL A 506 -11.00 10.68 7.12
N ALA A 507 -11.70 11.66 7.70
CA ALA A 507 -12.09 11.61 9.12
C ALA A 507 -13.19 10.58 9.45
N THR A 508 -14.07 10.24 8.50
CA THR A 508 -15.21 9.33 8.69
C THR A 508 -15.29 8.33 7.55
N VAL A 509 -15.90 7.17 7.81
CA VAL A 509 -16.39 6.25 6.78
C VAL A 509 -17.89 6.53 6.59
N PRO A 510 -18.34 7.10 5.45
CA PRO A 510 -19.71 7.65 5.29
C PRO A 510 -20.83 6.65 5.57
N VAL A 511 -20.67 5.41 5.11
CA VAL A 511 -21.63 4.34 5.32
C VAL A 511 -20.92 3.00 5.24
N VAL A 512 -21.09 2.14 6.23
CA VAL A 512 -20.43 0.83 6.28
C VAL A 512 -21.17 -0.10 7.21
N ARG A 513 -21.20 -1.38 6.85
CA ARG A 513 -21.58 -2.47 7.74
C ARG A 513 -20.38 -3.42 7.79
N GLU A 514 -19.90 -3.74 8.98
CA GLU A 514 -18.79 -4.69 9.11
C GLU A 514 -19.22 -6.09 8.63
N LYS A 515 -18.26 -6.87 8.12
CA LYS A 515 -18.50 -8.22 7.61
C LYS A 515 -19.13 -9.12 8.69
N PRO A 516 -20.19 -9.89 8.39
CA PRO A 516 -20.68 -10.93 9.30
C PRO A 516 -19.64 -12.02 9.58
N PHE A 517 -19.68 -12.58 10.78
CA PHE A 517 -18.73 -13.61 11.23
C PHE A 517 -19.42 -14.63 12.15
N LEU A 518 -18.81 -15.80 12.27
CA LEU A 518 -19.28 -16.85 13.18
C LEU A 518 -18.94 -16.50 14.63
N CYS A 519 -19.87 -16.78 15.53
CA CYS A 519 -19.69 -16.64 16.97
C CYS A 519 -20.20 -17.88 17.69
N VAL A 520 -19.52 -18.23 18.78
CA VAL A 520 -19.96 -19.21 19.77
C VAL A 520 -20.22 -18.47 21.07
N GLY A 521 -21.46 -18.47 21.52
CA GLY A 521 -21.82 -17.84 22.79
C GLY A 521 -21.53 -18.74 24.01
N PRO A 522 -21.70 -18.22 25.23
CA PRO A 522 -21.28 -18.90 26.45
C PRO A 522 -21.95 -20.27 26.70
N GLY A 523 -23.13 -20.51 26.14
CA GLY A 523 -23.84 -21.79 26.21
C GLY A 523 -23.44 -22.80 25.12
N GLY A 524 -22.47 -22.45 24.26
CA GLY A 524 -22.06 -23.25 23.11
C GLY A 524 -22.97 -23.08 21.88
N GLU A 525 -23.85 -22.08 21.88
CA GLU A 525 -24.70 -21.76 20.73
C GLU A 525 -23.89 -21.11 19.61
N TRP A 526 -23.98 -21.68 18.42
CA TRP A 526 -23.34 -21.15 17.22
C TRP A 526 -24.30 -20.21 16.48
N THR A 527 -23.79 -19.03 16.14
CA THR A 527 -24.53 -18.00 15.41
C THR A 527 -23.65 -17.33 14.35
N ILE A 528 -24.26 -16.69 13.37
CA ILE A 528 -23.61 -15.64 12.58
C ILE A 528 -24.00 -14.30 13.20
N PHE A 529 -23.04 -13.54 13.69
CA PHE A 529 -23.28 -12.16 14.11
C PHE A 529 -23.28 -11.25 12.87
N VAL A 530 -24.31 -10.44 12.74
CA VAL A 530 -24.50 -9.48 11.65
C VAL A 530 -24.39 -8.08 12.24
N PRO A 531 -23.25 -7.39 12.07
CA PRO A 531 -23.07 -6.04 12.56
C PRO A 531 -24.12 -5.07 12.01
N ALA A 532 -24.50 -4.07 12.80
CA ALA A 532 -25.41 -3.02 12.36
C ALA A 532 -24.75 -2.09 11.32
N LEU A 533 -25.57 -1.47 10.46
CA LEU A 533 -25.13 -0.41 9.57
C LEU A 533 -24.67 0.81 10.40
N ARG A 534 -23.51 1.36 10.09
CA ARG A 534 -22.99 2.60 10.67
C ARG A 534 -22.89 3.67 9.59
N ARG A 535 -23.25 4.90 9.94
CA ARG A 535 -23.04 6.09 9.11
C ARG A 535 -22.03 6.99 9.80
N ASP A 536 -21.22 7.68 9.00
CA ASP A 536 -20.13 8.54 9.47
C ASP A 536 -19.23 7.86 10.51
N ALA A 537 -18.97 6.56 10.29
CA ALA A 537 -18.28 5.72 11.24
C ALA A 537 -16.85 6.22 11.49
N ARG A 538 -16.41 6.09 12.74
CA ARG A 538 -15.05 6.37 13.20
C ARG A 538 -14.65 5.30 14.19
N GLY A 539 -13.39 4.88 14.12
CA GLY A 539 -12.84 3.87 15.01
C GLY A 539 -13.54 2.51 14.91
N ILE A 540 -13.18 1.64 15.84
CA ILE A 540 -13.63 0.26 15.88
C ILE A 540 -15.09 0.14 16.31
N SER A 541 -15.79 -0.87 15.82
CA SER A 541 -17.19 -1.17 16.10
C SER A 541 -17.41 -1.86 17.46
N TRP A 542 -16.32 -2.27 18.10
CA TRP A 542 -16.32 -3.13 19.30
C TRP A 542 -15.63 -2.47 20.51
N ASP A 543 -15.44 -1.14 20.50
CA ASP A 543 -15.05 -0.38 21.72
C ASP A 543 -16.12 -0.49 22.82
N GLN A 544 -17.37 -0.72 22.43
CA GLN A 544 -18.49 -1.10 23.28
C GLN A 544 -19.06 -2.43 22.77
N ALA A 545 -20.09 -2.95 23.44
CA ALA A 545 -20.83 -4.10 22.93
C ALA A 545 -21.28 -3.81 21.48
N PRO A 546 -20.83 -4.62 20.50
CA PRO A 546 -21.09 -4.31 19.09
C PRO A 546 -22.59 -4.39 18.82
N ALA A 547 -23.14 -3.36 18.17
CA ALA A 547 -24.54 -3.36 17.74
C ALA A 547 -24.71 -4.30 16.54
N GLY A 548 -25.76 -5.10 16.54
CA GLY A 548 -26.03 -6.08 15.48
C GLY A 548 -27.10 -7.08 15.90
N ARG A 549 -27.26 -8.13 15.09
CA ARG A 549 -28.18 -9.23 15.36
C ARG A 549 -27.49 -10.58 15.20
N HIS A 550 -27.94 -11.57 15.95
CA HIS A 550 -27.49 -12.95 15.81
C HIS A 550 -28.44 -13.73 14.89
N VAL A 551 -27.87 -14.51 13.98
CA VAL A 551 -28.59 -15.52 13.19
C VAL A 551 -28.19 -16.90 13.72
N PRO A 552 -29.11 -17.68 14.30
CA PRO A 552 -28.78 -19.03 14.76
C PRO A 552 -28.45 -19.93 13.57
N LEU A 553 -27.48 -20.85 13.73
CA LEU A 553 -27.10 -21.76 12.64
C LEU A 553 -28.25 -22.66 12.15
N ASP A 554 -29.30 -22.89 12.95
CA ASP A 554 -30.50 -23.62 12.50
C ASP A 554 -31.19 -22.92 11.30
N ALA A 555 -31.08 -21.59 11.20
CA ALA A 555 -31.57 -20.80 10.07
C ALA A 555 -30.62 -20.80 8.85
N VAL A 556 -29.49 -21.50 8.93
CA VAL A 556 -28.42 -21.49 7.93
C VAL A 556 -28.26 -22.87 7.30
N LEU A 557 -28.27 -22.95 5.98
CA LEU A 557 -27.78 -24.13 5.27
C LEU A 557 -26.24 -24.11 5.33
N ILE A 558 -25.65 -25.09 6.01
CA ILE A 558 -24.22 -25.39 5.91
C ILE A 558 -24.06 -26.29 4.69
N ALA A 559 -23.37 -25.81 3.66
CA ALA A 559 -23.11 -26.55 2.44
C ALA A 559 -21.61 -26.87 2.31
N ASP A 560 -21.34 -28.00 1.68
CA ASP A 560 -20.01 -28.43 1.25
C ASP A 560 -19.98 -28.57 -0.29
N PRO A 561 -18.80 -28.72 -0.93
CA PRO A 561 -18.68 -28.80 -2.38
C PRO A 561 -19.52 -29.88 -3.08
N THR A 562 -19.97 -30.90 -2.35
CA THR A 562 -20.84 -31.98 -2.86
C THR A 562 -22.33 -31.63 -2.77
N THR A 563 -22.70 -30.57 -2.04
CA THR A 563 -24.08 -30.10 -1.92
C THR A 563 -24.61 -29.62 -3.27
N PRO A 564 -25.68 -30.21 -3.81
CA PRO A 564 -26.21 -29.82 -5.12
C PRO A 564 -26.71 -28.36 -5.13
N VAL A 565 -26.42 -27.63 -6.20
CA VAL A 565 -26.83 -26.22 -6.38
C VAL A 565 -28.34 -26.05 -6.26
N ALA A 566 -29.14 -26.97 -6.82
CA ALA A 566 -30.59 -26.97 -6.67
C ALA A 566 -31.05 -27.04 -5.20
N THR A 567 -30.32 -27.75 -4.34
CA THR A 567 -30.60 -27.80 -2.88
C THR A 567 -30.27 -26.47 -2.22
N ILE A 568 -29.14 -25.86 -2.58
CA ILE A 568 -28.76 -24.53 -2.11
C ILE A 568 -29.83 -23.49 -2.50
N ASN A 569 -30.20 -23.45 -3.78
CA ASN A 569 -31.20 -22.51 -4.31
C ASN A 569 -32.58 -22.69 -3.67
N ARG A 570 -33.00 -23.93 -3.40
CA ARG A 570 -34.25 -24.20 -2.68
C ARG A 570 -34.19 -23.70 -1.22
N ALA A 571 -33.05 -23.84 -0.54
CA ALA A 571 -32.88 -23.32 0.81
C ALA A 571 -32.90 -21.79 0.85
N LEU A 572 -32.20 -21.13 -0.09
CA LEU A 572 -32.20 -19.67 -0.24
C LEU A 572 -33.61 -19.14 -0.53
N ALA A 573 -34.33 -19.79 -1.45
CA ALA A 573 -35.72 -19.43 -1.76
C ALA A 573 -36.67 -19.61 -0.56
N ALA A 574 -36.42 -20.63 0.28
CA ALA A 574 -37.15 -20.86 1.53
C ALA A 574 -36.77 -19.88 2.66
N GLY A 575 -35.83 -18.95 2.41
CA GLY A 575 -35.43 -17.94 3.39
C GLY A 575 -34.33 -18.39 4.36
N ARG A 576 -33.64 -19.50 4.10
CA ARG A 576 -32.43 -19.86 4.85
C ARG A 576 -31.25 -19.03 4.36
N HIS A 577 -30.33 -18.74 5.27
CA HIS A 577 -29.00 -18.23 4.92
C HIS A 577 -28.11 -19.37 4.43
N LEU A 578 -26.90 -19.05 3.96
CA LEU A 578 -25.94 -20.01 3.41
C LEU A 578 -24.55 -19.79 4.02
N LEU A 579 -23.99 -20.87 4.55
CA LEU A 579 -22.58 -20.98 4.95
C LEU A 579 -21.91 -22.00 4.05
N LEU A 580 -20.92 -21.56 3.27
CA LEU A 580 -20.10 -22.41 2.43
C LEU A 580 -18.84 -22.81 3.19
N THR A 581 -18.71 -24.10 3.49
CA THR A 581 -17.49 -24.66 4.09
C THR A 581 -16.32 -24.62 3.10
N PRO A 582 -15.05 -24.69 3.56
CA PRO A 582 -13.90 -24.52 2.69
C PRO A 582 -13.81 -25.59 1.59
N GLY A 583 -13.85 -25.15 0.33
CA GLY A 583 -13.69 -25.99 -0.86
C GLY A 583 -14.04 -25.25 -2.16
N VAL A 584 -14.00 -25.96 -3.29
CA VAL A 584 -14.32 -25.44 -4.62
C VAL A 584 -15.67 -26.00 -5.09
N TYR A 585 -16.67 -25.13 -5.22
CA TYR A 585 -18.03 -25.43 -5.63
C TYR A 585 -18.16 -25.21 -7.13
N ARG A 586 -18.42 -26.27 -7.89
CA ARG A 586 -18.59 -26.18 -9.34
C ARG A 586 -20.04 -25.88 -9.69
N LEU A 587 -20.28 -24.75 -10.34
CA LEU A 587 -21.61 -24.22 -10.58
C LEU A 587 -21.93 -24.23 -12.08
N ARG A 588 -22.91 -25.04 -12.50
CA ARG A 588 -23.48 -25.01 -13.87
C ARG A 588 -24.78 -24.20 -13.97
N GLU A 589 -25.23 -23.68 -12.83
CA GLU A 589 -26.32 -22.74 -12.68
C GLU A 589 -25.98 -21.79 -11.52
N PRO A 590 -26.52 -20.57 -11.48
CA PRO A 590 -26.15 -19.61 -10.45
C PRO A 590 -26.74 -19.98 -9.09
N LEU A 591 -26.05 -19.59 -8.02
CA LEU A 591 -26.69 -19.39 -6.72
C LEU A 591 -27.65 -18.19 -6.84
N ARG A 592 -28.92 -18.39 -6.52
CA ARG A 592 -29.99 -17.39 -6.68
C ARG A 592 -30.41 -16.85 -5.32
N VAL A 593 -30.03 -15.61 -5.04
CA VAL A 593 -30.42 -14.91 -3.82
C VAL A 593 -31.62 -14.02 -4.12
N VAL A 594 -32.81 -14.45 -3.72
CA VAL A 594 -34.09 -13.77 -4.05
C VAL A 594 -34.80 -13.17 -2.84
N ARG A 595 -34.20 -13.29 -1.65
CA ARG A 595 -34.79 -12.88 -0.37
C ARG A 595 -33.94 -11.78 0.26
N ALA A 596 -34.60 -10.74 0.77
CA ALA A 596 -33.96 -9.71 1.57
C ALA A 596 -33.22 -10.32 2.78
N ASP A 597 -32.20 -9.63 3.26
CA ASP A 597 -31.42 -10.00 4.45
C ASP A 597 -30.67 -11.34 4.38
N THR A 598 -30.65 -11.98 3.20
CA THR A 598 -29.96 -13.26 3.00
C THR A 598 -28.46 -13.08 3.17
N ILE A 599 -27.82 -14.04 3.83
CA ILE A 599 -26.38 -14.04 4.07
C ILE A 599 -25.81 -15.24 3.31
N VAL A 600 -24.82 -14.99 2.47
CA VAL A 600 -23.98 -15.99 1.83
C VAL A 600 -22.56 -15.76 2.34
N LEU A 601 -22.11 -16.61 3.27
CA LEU A 601 -20.82 -16.50 3.94
C LEU A 601 -19.93 -17.68 3.55
N GLY A 602 -18.70 -17.41 3.12
CA GLY A 602 -17.68 -18.42 2.88
C GLY A 602 -16.69 -18.54 4.03
N LEU A 603 -16.24 -19.77 4.30
CA LEU A 603 -15.11 -20.06 5.18
C LEU A 603 -13.89 -20.49 4.36
N GLY A 604 -12.69 -20.10 4.80
CA GLY A 604 -11.43 -20.55 4.20
C GLY A 604 -11.29 -20.18 2.73
N LEU A 605 -11.87 -19.06 2.29
CA LEU A 605 -11.99 -18.65 0.89
C LEU A 605 -12.68 -19.72 0.02
N ALA A 606 -13.82 -20.22 0.50
CA ALA A 606 -14.73 -21.04 -0.30
C ALA A 606 -14.89 -20.43 -1.70
N THR A 607 -14.65 -21.26 -2.72
CA THR A 607 -14.51 -20.80 -4.10
C THR A 607 -15.69 -21.26 -4.94
N LEU A 608 -16.31 -20.36 -5.68
CA LEU A 608 -17.36 -20.66 -6.64
C LEU A 608 -16.75 -20.68 -8.05
N LEU A 609 -16.65 -21.85 -8.65
CA LEU A 609 -16.20 -22.01 -10.04
C LEU A 609 -17.40 -22.00 -10.98
N ALA A 610 -17.54 -20.93 -11.76
CA ALA A 610 -18.61 -20.77 -12.75
C ALA A 610 -18.33 -21.59 -14.03
N GLU A 611 -19.15 -22.59 -14.33
CA GLU A 611 -19.01 -23.47 -15.49
C GLU A 611 -20.18 -23.35 -16.47
N GLY A 612 -19.96 -23.77 -17.71
CA GLY A 612 -21.02 -23.84 -18.73
C GLY A 612 -21.54 -22.46 -19.17
N GLY A 613 -20.79 -21.39 -18.91
CA GLY A 613 -21.19 -20.01 -19.22
C GLY A 613 -22.25 -19.44 -18.27
N SER A 614 -22.51 -20.11 -17.14
CA SER A 614 -23.43 -19.65 -16.11
C SER A 614 -22.76 -18.64 -15.17
N ALA A 615 -23.52 -17.65 -14.73
CA ALA A 615 -23.13 -16.84 -13.56
C ALA A 615 -22.91 -17.74 -12.33
N ALA A 616 -22.04 -17.30 -11.42
CA ALA A 616 -21.83 -17.92 -10.12
C ALA A 616 -22.93 -17.50 -9.12
N ILE A 617 -23.24 -16.20 -9.06
CA ILE A 617 -24.26 -15.65 -8.16
C ILE A 617 -25.12 -14.64 -8.92
N THR A 618 -26.43 -14.71 -8.68
CA THR A 618 -27.40 -13.68 -9.08
C THR A 618 -28.20 -13.25 -7.85
N VAL A 619 -28.34 -11.95 -7.65
CA VAL A 619 -29.12 -11.37 -6.55
C VAL A 619 -30.29 -10.59 -7.15
N ALA A 620 -31.50 -10.83 -6.64
CA ALA A 620 -32.67 -10.00 -6.96
C ALA A 620 -32.51 -8.58 -6.40
N ASP A 621 -33.34 -7.64 -6.84
CA ASP A 621 -33.33 -6.29 -6.30
C ASP A 621 -34.01 -6.24 -4.92
N VAL A 622 -33.31 -6.73 -3.89
CA VAL A 622 -33.81 -6.84 -2.52
C VAL A 622 -32.79 -6.29 -1.52
N PRO A 623 -33.23 -5.66 -0.42
CA PRO A 623 -32.33 -5.04 0.56
C PRO A 623 -31.60 -6.08 1.42
N GLY A 624 -30.48 -5.65 2.01
CA GLY A 624 -29.85 -6.30 3.15
C GLY A 624 -29.07 -7.57 2.85
N VAL A 625 -28.96 -7.98 1.59
CA VAL A 625 -28.18 -9.16 1.21
C VAL A 625 -26.71 -8.96 1.61
N THR A 626 -26.06 -10.02 2.06
CA THR A 626 -24.62 -10.02 2.30
C THR A 626 -23.97 -11.18 1.57
N ILE A 627 -22.93 -10.89 0.79
CA ILE A 627 -22.05 -11.88 0.16
C ILE A 627 -20.65 -11.63 0.67
N ALA A 628 -20.06 -12.59 1.37
CA ALA A 628 -18.77 -12.36 2.02
C ALA A 628 -17.86 -13.58 2.14
N GLY A 629 -16.54 -13.33 2.07
CA GLY A 629 -15.50 -14.34 2.29
C GLY A 629 -15.40 -15.38 1.16
N LEU A 630 -15.58 -14.95 -0.09
CA LEU A 630 -15.64 -15.84 -1.25
C LEU A 630 -14.61 -15.46 -2.31
N LEU A 631 -14.13 -16.50 -3.01
CA LEU A 631 -13.47 -16.35 -4.30
C LEU A 631 -14.43 -16.83 -5.41
N VAL A 632 -14.51 -16.11 -6.51
CA VAL A 632 -15.27 -16.51 -7.69
C VAL A 632 -14.30 -16.74 -8.85
N ASP A 633 -14.18 -18.00 -9.27
CA ASP A 633 -13.36 -18.40 -10.40
C ASP A 633 -14.21 -18.46 -11.68
N ALA A 634 -13.70 -17.91 -12.77
CA ALA A 634 -14.28 -18.11 -14.10
C ALA A 634 -13.88 -19.48 -14.66
N GLY A 635 -14.85 -20.19 -15.25
CA GLY A 635 -14.60 -21.41 -16.03
C GLY A 635 -14.30 -21.14 -17.51
N PRO A 636 -14.06 -22.20 -18.29
CA PRO A 636 -13.52 -22.07 -19.63
C PRO A 636 -14.53 -21.49 -20.65
N GLN A 637 -15.83 -21.68 -20.44
CA GLN A 637 -16.84 -21.01 -21.26
C GLN A 637 -17.01 -19.56 -20.80
N THR A 638 -17.10 -18.64 -21.76
CA THR A 638 -17.31 -17.23 -21.46
C THR A 638 -18.64 -17.04 -20.74
N THR A 639 -18.58 -16.53 -19.52
CA THR A 639 -19.75 -16.14 -18.74
C THR A 639 -20.00 -14.64 -18.93
N PRO A 640 -21.19 -14.18 -19.38
CA PRO A 640 -21.43 -12.75 -19.60
C PRO A 640 -21.19 -11.89 -18.36
N VAL A 641 -21.69 -12.34 -17.20
CA VAL A 641 -21.49 -11.70 -15.89
C VAL A 641 -21.28 -12.80 -14.85
N LEU A 642 -20.15 -12.82 -14.13
CA LEU A 642 -19.90 -13.86 -13.11
C LEU A 642 -20.76 -13.66 -11.85
N VAL A 643 -20.83 -12.42 -11.36
CA VAL A 643 -21.69 -12.05 -10.22
C VAL A 643 -22.52 -10.84 -10.59
N GLN A 644 -23.84 -10.97 -10.48
CA GLN A 644 -24.80 -9.91 -10.77
C GLN A 644 -25.58 -9.52 -9.51
N ILE A 645 -25.47 -8.25 -9.10
CA ILE A 645 -26.17 -7.69 -7.94
C ILE A 645 -27.34 -6.84 -8.42
N GLY A 646 -28.55 -7.37 -8.33
CA GLY A 646 -29.74 -6.78 -8.93
C GLY A 646 -29.82 -7.06 -10.44
N PRO A 647 -31.01 -7.23 -11.01
CA PRO A 647 -31.20 -7.24 -12.45
C PRO A 647 -30.87 -5.85 -13.05
N ARG A 648 -30.51 -5.79 -14.34
CA ARG A 648 -30.36 -4.52 -15.05
C ARG A 648 -31.68 -3.74 -15.04
N GLY A 649 -31.62 -2.44 -14.77
CA GLY A 649 -32.81 -1.60 -14.58
C GLY A 649 -33.44 -1.73 -13.19
N ALA A 650 -32.72 -2.29 -12.21
CA ALA A 650 -33.08 -2.20 -10.80
C ALA A 650 -33.30 -0.73 -10.39
N ASP A 651 -34.36 -0.49 -9.62
CA ASP A 651 -34.81 0.84 -9.19
C ASP A 651 -35.14 0.90 -7.69
N GLY A 652 -34.88 -0.18 -6.93
CA GLY A 652 -35.13 -0.26 -5.50
C GLY A 652 -34.18 0.61 -4.67
N ASP A 653 -34.75 1.40 -3.75
CA ASP A 653 -34.00 2.18 -2.76
C ASP A 653 -33.69 1.34 -1.52
N HIS A 654 -32.43 0.93 -1.39
CA HIS A 654 -31.93 0.13 -0.27
C HIS A 654 -31.10 0.92 0.74
N ARG A 655 -31.25 2.26 0.83
CA ARG A 655 -30.35 3.13 1.62
C ARG A 655 -30.16 2.73 3.08
N ASP A 656 -31.21 2.21 3.72
CA ASP A 656 -31.21 1.90 5.17
C ASP A 656 -30.82 0.47 5.47
N ASN A 657 -30.83 -0.40 4.46
CA ASN A 657 -30.37 -1.77 4.56
C ASN A 657 -29.71 -2.18 3.24
N PRO A 658 -28.53 -1.63 2.92
CA PRO A 658 -27.88 -1.90 1.65
C PRO A 658 -27.37 -3.33 1.56
N THR A 659 -27.24 -3.81 0.32
CA THR A 659 -26.48 -5.04 0.06
C THR A 659 -24.99 -4.80 0.35
N LEU A 660 -24.35 -5.76 1.02
CA LEU A 660 -22.93 -5.74 1.38
C LEU A 660 -22.18 -6.82 0.61
N LEU A 661 -21.10 -6.43 -0.06
CA LEU A 661 -20.10 -7.32 -0.65
C LEU A 661 -18.80 -7.13 0.14
N ALA A 662 -18.34 -8.14 0.87
CA ALA A 662 -17.17 -7.99 1.75
C ALA A 662 -16.18 -9.14 1.63
N ASP A 663 -14.91 -8.84 1.34
CA ASP A 663 -13.91 -9.87 1.02
C ASP A 663 -14.40 -10.80 -0.12
N LEU A 664 -14.84 -10.17 -1.21
CA LEU A 664 -15.33 -10.85 -2.41
C LEU A 664 -14.28 -10.70 -3.51
N PHE A 665 -13.71 -11.83 -3.92
CA PHE A 665 -12.58 -11.89 -4.83
C PHE A 665 -12.95 -12.61 -6.12
N PHE A 666 -12.27 -12.27 -7.21
CA PHE A 666 -12.49 -12.87 -8.52
C PHE A 666 -11.17 -13.23 -9.17
N ARG A 667 -11.16 -14.36 -9.88
CA ARG A 667 -10.02 -14.80 -10.67
C ARG A 667 -10.49 -15.30 -12.03
N VAL A 668 -9.86 -14.78 -13.08
CA VAL A 668 -10.08 -15.18 -14.47
C VAL A 668 -8.76 -15.67 -15.06
N GLY A 669 -8.59 -16.98 -15.15
CA GLY A 669 -7.34 -17.60 -15.61
C GLY A 669 -6.40 -18.05 -14.50
N GLY A 670 -5.13 -18.26 -14.85
CA GLY A 670 -4.06 -18.64 -13.92
C GLY A 670 -3.95 -20.16 -13.80
N ALA A 671 -4.75 -20.77 -12.93
CA ALA A 671 -4.73 -22.23 -12.67
C ALA A 671 -5.39 -23.06 -13.78
N ALA A 672 -6.35 -22.47 -14.48
CA ALA A 672 -7.16 -23.08 -15.53
C ALA A 672 -7.62 -21.96 -16.48
N VAL A 673 -8.06 -22.32 -17.70
CA VAL A 673 -8.69 -21.36 -18.60
C VAL A 673 -9.98 -20.84 -17.97
N GLY A 674 -10.10 -19.52 -17.83
CA GLY A 674 -11.28 -18.86 -17.30
C GLY A 674 -11.69 -17.69 -18.18
N ASN A 675 -12.96 -17.58 -18.59
CA ASN A 675 -13.41 -16.50 -19.47
C ASN A 675 -14.64 -15.78 -18.93
N ALA A 676 -14.65 -14.45 -18.99
CA ALA A 676 -15.77 -13.62 -18.55
C ALA A 676 -16.01 -12.40 -19.46
N GLY A 677 -17.26 -11.98 -19.60
CA GLY A 677 -17.57 -10.64 -20.09
C GLY A 677 -17.22 -9.63 -19.01
N THR A 678 -18.00 -9.63 -17.93
CA THR A 678 -17.79 -8.81 -16.73
C THR A 678 -17.67 -9.70 -15.49
N CYS A 679 -16.74 -9.43 -14.59
CA CYS A 679 -16.67 -10.20 -13.33
C CYS A 679 -17.79 -9.80 -12.36
N LEU A 680 -17.94 -8.52 -12.07
CA LEU A 680 -18.96 -8.00 -11.16
C LEU A 680 -19.80 -6.92 -11.84
N GLU A 681 -21.11 -7.14 -11.92
CA GLU A 681 -22.08 -6.13 -12.35
C GLU A 681 -22.98 -5.75 -11.17
N ILE A 682 -22.96 -4.47 -10.78
CA ILE A 682 -23.77 -3.92 -9.69
C ILE A 682 -24.86 -3.05 -10.28
N ASN A 683 -26.11 -3.54 -10.26
CA ASN A 683 -27.27 -2.81 -10.76
C ASN A 683 -28.11 -2.20 -9.63
N SER A 684 -28.23 -2.89 -8.49
CA SER A 684 -28.97 -2.34 -7.34
C SER A 684 -28.31 -1.07 -6.78
N HIS A 685 -29.14 -0.16 -6.28
CA HIS A 685 -28.69 1.07 -5.63
C HIS A 685 -28.10 0.82 -4.24
N HIS A 686 -27.30 1.77 -3.76
CA HIS A 686 -26.74 1.82 -2.39
C HIS A 686 -25.80 0.67 -1.99
N VAL A 687 -25.43 -0.23 -2.90
CA VAL A 687 -24.55 -1.36 -2.61
C VAL A 687 -23.23 -0.89 -2.00
N ILE A 688 -22.78 -1.59 -0.96
CA ILE A 688 -21.49 -1.36 -0.31
C ILE A 688 -20.54 -2.47 -0.76
N GLY A 689 -19.51 -2.10 -1.52
CA GLY A 689 -18.34 -2.95 -1.76
C GLY A 689 -17.27 -2.63 -0.73
N ASP A 690 -16.82 -3.63 0.04
CA ASP A 690 -15.84 -3.44 1.10
C ASP A 690 -14.75 -4.52 1.02
N HIS A 691 -13.62 -4.15 0.44
CA HIS A 691 -12.53 -5.05 0.04
C HIS A 691 -12.94 -5.99 -1.10
N LEU A 692 -12.70 -5.52 -2.32
CA LEU A 692 -12.91 -6.28 -3.55
C LEU A 692 -11.58 -6.43 -4.28
N TRP A 693 -11.24 -7.65 -4.69
CA TRP A 693 -10.15 -7.86 -5.63
C TRP A 693 -10.65 -8.62 -6.86
N ILE A 694 -10.61 -7.96 -8.00
CA ILE A 694 -11.13 -8.47 -9.26
C ILE A 694 -9.94 -8.63 -10.20
N TRP A 695 -9.47 -9.85 -10.41
CA TRP A 695 -8.19 -10.12 -11.05
C TRP A 695 -8.34 -10.98 -12.30
N ARG A 696 -7.97 -10.44 -13.46
CA ARG A 696 -7.64 -11.26 -14.63
C ARG A 696 -6.18 -11.68 -14.51
N ALA A 697 -5.91 -12.98 -14.58
CA ALA A 697 -4.61 -13.52 -14.24
C ALA A 697 -3.50 -13.01 -15.17
N ASP A 698 -2.45 -12.40 -14.60
CA ASP A 698 -1.22 -12.01 -15.29
C ASP A 698 -0.15 -13.13 -15.26
N HIS A 699 -0.32 -14.10 -14.36
CA HIS A 699 0.55 -15.27 -14.23
C HIS A 699 -0.23 -16.52 -13.79
N GLY A 700 0.40 -17.69 -13.87
CA GLY A 700 -0.22 -18.99 -13.56
C GLY A 700 0.69 -19.91 -12.75
N ASP A 701 0.25 -21.16 -12.59
CA ASP A 701 0.90 -22.21 -11.80
C ASP A 701 2.12 -22.77 -12.53
N ARG A 702 3.23 -22.01 -12.51
CA ARG A 702 4.48 -22.42 -13.17
C ARG A 702 5.05 -23.69 -12.57
N ASP A 703 4.95 -23.85 -11.26
CA ASP A 703 5.48 -25.02 -10.55
C ASP A 703 4.65 -26.28 -10.82
N GLY A 704 3.33 -26.14 -10.99
CA GLY A 704 2.43 -27.22 -11.39
C GLY A 704 2.26 -27.39 -12.90
N GLY A 705 2.94 -26.60 -13.73
CA GLY A 705 2.86 -26.65 -15.20
C GLY A 705 1.52 -26.20 -15.80
N ARG A 706 0.65 -25.56 -15.02
CA ARG A 706 -0.69 -25.09 -15.44
C ARG A 706 -0.68 -23.57 -15.55
N VAL A 707 -0.31 -23.05 -16.71
CA VAL A 707 -0.21 -21.61 -16.96
C VAL A 707 -1.25 -21.24 -18.01
N HIS A 708 -2.38 -20.70 -17.56
CA HIS A 708 -3.52 -20.34 -18.41
C HIS A 708 -3.76 -18.83 -18.40
N VAL A 709 -2.82 -18.10 -19.01
CA VAL A 709 -2.81 -16.63 -19.10
C VAL A 709 -2.42 -16.20 -20.52
N GLY A 710 -3.10 -15.20 -21.07
CA GLY A 710 -2.71 -14.58 -22.34
C GLY A 710 -3.78 -13.68 -22.95
N TRP A 711 -3.45 -12.88 -23.95
CA TRP A 711 -4.44 -11.97 -24.54
C TRP A 711 -5.61 -12.71 -25.21
N ASP A 712 -5.31 -13.85 -25.81
CA ASP A 712 -6.29 -14.71 -26.49
C ASP A 712 -6.73 -15.93 -25.65
N GLU A 713 -6.21 -16.04 -24.41
CA GLU A 713 -6.51 -17.12 -23.46
C GLU A 713 -6.86 -16.55 -22.09
N SER A 714 -7.93 -17.02 -21.46
CA SER A 714 -8.44 -16.42 -20.23
C SER A 714 -8.85 -14.94 -20.41
N ARG A 715 -9.76 -14.74 -21.36
CA ARG A 715 -10.30 -13.45 -21.79
C ARG A 715 -11.27 -12.89 -20.76
N ALA A 716 -11.10 -11.61 -20.44
CA ALA A 716 -12.01 -10.88 -19.57
C ALA A 716 -12.20 -9.45 -20.08
N THR A 717 -13.43 -9.07 -20.41
CA THR A 717 -13.69 -7.72 -20.99
C THR A 717 -13.63 -6.64 -19.91
N HIS A 718 -14.39 -6.76 -18.83
CA HIS A 718 -14.46 -5.78 -17.75
C HIS A 718 -14.31 -6.45 -16.38
N GLY A 719 -13.67 -5.74 -15.44
CA GLY A 719 -13.62 -6.19 -14.04
C GLY A 719 -14.94 -5.86 -13.34
N LEU A 720 -15.20 -4.56 -13.20
CA LEU A 720 -16.37 -4.03 -12.51
C LEU A 720 -17.20 -3.12 -13.41
N VAL A 721 -18.51 -3.34 -13.45
CA VAL A 721 -19.50 -2.42 -14.02
C VAL A 721 -20.50 -2.03 -12.94
N VAL A 722 -20.64 -0.73 -12.67
CA VAL A 722 -21.58 -0.19 -11.68
C VAL A 722 -22.66 0.62 -12.39
N ASN A 723 -23.88 0.11 -12.42
CA ASN A 723 -25.05 0.79 -12.96
C ASN A 723 -25.93 1.41 -11.87
N GLY A 724 -25.90 0.86 -10.65
CA GLY A 724 -26.68 1.39 -9.54
C GLY A 724 -26.13 2.70 -8.99
N ASP A 725 -27.03 3.64 -8.72
CA ASP A 725 -26.77 4.88 -7.99
C ASP A 725 -26.38 4.65 -6.52
N HIS A 726 -25.66 5.63 -5.94
CA HIS A 726 -25.24 5.68 -4.54
C HIS A 726 -24.38 4.49 -4.07
N VAL A 727 -23.82 3.71 -5.00
CA VAL A 727 -22.89 2.61 -4.70
C VAL A 727 -21.62 3.18 -4.08
N THR A 728 -21.11 2.51 -3.04
CA THR A 728 -19.89 2.94 -2.34
C THR A 728 -18.90 1.79 -2.23
N CYS A 729 -17.70 1.97 -2.77
CA CYS A 729 -16.62 0.99 -2.72
C CYS A 729 -15.47 1.47 -1.82
N TYR A 730 -15.01 0.60 -0.93
CA TYR A 730 -13.85 0.79 -0.06
C TYR A 730 -12.81 -0.29 -0.36
N GLY A 731 -11.54 0.09 -0.56
CA GLY A 731 -10.49 -0.89 -0.83
C GLY A 731 -10.76 -1.67 -2.12
N LEU A 732 -10.87 -0.98 -3.24
CA LEU A 732 -11.18 -1.57 -4.55
C LEU A 732 -9.90 -1.86 -5.33
N PHE A 733 -9.66 -3.13 -5.64
CA PHE A 733 -8.51 -3.60 -6.41
C PHE A 733 -9.04 -4.28 -7.68
N VAL A 734 -8.68 -3.80 -8.87
CA VAL A 734 -9.16 -4.36 -10.15
C VAL A 734 -8.02 -4.38 -11.14
N GLU A 735 -7.71 -5.51 -11.79
CA GLU A 735 -6.45 -5.64 -12.54
C GLU A 735 -6.56 -6.46 -13.84
N HIS A 736 -5.80 -6.00 -14.85
CA HIS A 736 -5.45 -6.68 -16.10
C HIS A 736 -6.56 -7.01 -17.11
N PHE A 737 -7.72 -6.37 -17.07
CA PHE A 737 -8.81 -6.59 -18.03
C PHE A 737 -8.52 -6.06 -19.44
N GLN A 738 -9.18 -6.62 -20.45
CA GLN A 738 -8.98 -6.23 -21.86
C GLN A 738 -9.64 -4.90 -22.22
N GLY A 739 -10.77 -4.58 -21.57
CA GLY A 739 -11.51 -3.33 -21.67
C GLY A 739 -11.30 -2.44 -20.44
N TRP A 740 -12.34 -1.68 -20.07
CA TRP A 740 -12.32 -0.91 -18.80
C TRP A 740 -12.18 -1.85 -17.62
N GLN A 741 -11.26 -1.54 -16.72
CA GLN A 741 -11.07 -2.29 -15.47
C GLN A 741 -12.29 -2.03 -14.58
N THR A 742 -12.63 -0.75 -14.40
CA THR A 742 -13.86 -0.29 -13.75
C THR A 742 -14.62 0.68 -14.67
N LEU A 743 -15.90 0.41 -14.91
CA LEU A 743 -16.86 1.32 -15.55
C LEU A 743 -17.96 1.70 -14.57
N TRP A 744 -18.20 2.99 -14.40
CA TRP A 744 -19.19 3.55 -13.50
C TRP A 744 -20.22 4.36 -14.26
N ASN A 745 -21.46 3.89 -14.26
CA ASN A 745 -22.61 4.49 -14.92
C ASN A 745 -23.61 5.12 -13.93
N GLY A 746 -23.67 4.63 -12.67
CA GLY A 746 -24.60 5.16 -11.67
C GLY A 746 -24.21 6.52 -11.10
N GLU A 747 -25.19 7.30 -10.66
CA GLU A 747 -25.03 8.61 -10.01
C GLU A 747 -24.59 8.49 -8.55
N ASP A 748 -24.01 9.56 -8.02
CA ASP A 748 -23.58 9.70 -6.62
C ASP A 748 -22.67 8.54 -6.15
N GLY A 749 -21.89 7.99 -7.07
CA GLY A 749 -20.94 6.92 -6.83
C GLY A 749 -19.76 7.38 -5.99
N ARG A 750 -19.26 6.49 -5.12
CA ARG A 750 -18.11 6.79 -4.26
C ARG A 750 -17.09 5.66 -4.26
N THR A 751 -15.83 5.97 -4.50
CA THR A 751 -14.70 5.05 -4.33
C THR A 751 -13.67 5.64 -3.39
N PHE A 752 -13.37 4.91 -2.32
CA PHE A 752 -12.32 5.24 -1.36
C PHE A 752 -11.26 4.16 -1.42
N PHE A 753 -10.07 4.55 -1.85
CA PHE A 753 -8.97 3.67 -2.21
C PHE A 753 -9.24 2.83 -3.46
N TYR A 754 -8.43 3.05 -4.49
CA TYR A 754 -8.40 2.25 -5.71
C TYR A 754 -6.98 1.82 -6.00
N GLN A 755 -6.78 0.56 -6.35
CA GLN A 755 -5.53 0.06 -6.92
C GLN A 755 -5.84 -0.67 -8.22
N ASN A 756 -5.01 -0.40 -9.24
CA ASN A 756 -5.09 -1.06 -10.52
C ASN A 756 -3.71 -1.29 -11.12
N GLU A 757 -3.58 -2.43 -11.79
CA GLU A 757 -2.60 -2.65 -12.83
C GLU A 757 -3.28 -2.88 -14.18
N LEU A 758 -2.78 -2.21 -15.21
CA LEU A 758 -3.23 -2.37 -16.60
C LEU A 758 -2.80 -3.76 -17.14
N PRO A 759 -3.46 -4.28 -18.19
CA PRO A 759 -3.08 -5.59 -18.74
C PRO A 759 -1.64 -5.55 -19.27
N TYR A 760 -0.85 -6.56 -18.91
CA TYR A 760 0.55 -6.64 -19.34
C TYR A 760 0.71 -7.17 -20.77
N ASP A 761 -0.28 -7.92 -21.22
CA ASP A 761 -0.25 -8.79 -22.37
C ASP A 761 -0.97 -8.30 -23.65
N PRO A 762 -1.47 -7.05 -23.80
CA PRO A 762 -1.98 -6.62 -25.09
C PRO A 762 -0.87 -6.67 -26.16
N PRO A 763 -1.13 -7.28 -27.34
CA PRO A 763 -0.07 -7.60 -28.29
C PRO A 763 0.37 -6.41 -29.14
N SER A 764 -0.42 -5.34 -29.16
CA SER A 764 -0.03 -4.05 -29.76
C SER A 764 -0.97 -2.95 -29.30
N GLN A 765 -0.56 -1.69 -29.48
CA GLN A 765 -1.47 -0.55 -29.34
C GLN A 765 -2.75 -0.73 -30.17
N ARG A 766 -2.64 -1.23 -31.41
CA ARG A 766 -3.79 -1.43 -32.32
C ARG A 766 -4.77 -2.50 -31.80
N ALA A 767 -4.24 -3.59 -31.25
CA ALA A 767 -5.06 -4.63 -30.62
C ALA A 767 -5.72 -4.13 -29.34
N TRP A 768 -5.03 -3.25 -28.61
CA TRP A 768 -5.56 -2.52 -27.47
C TRP A 768 -6.04 -1.12 -27.86
N ARG A 769 -7.01 -1.16 -28.81
CA ARG A 769 -7.69 -0.06 -29.53
C ARG A 769 -6.96 0.48 -30.77
N SER A 770 -7.60 0.32 -31.94
CA SER A 770 -7.20 0.94 -33.21
C SER A 770 -7.70 2.38 -33.40
N ASP A 771 -8.87 2.74 -32.85
CA ASP A 771 -9.66 3.88 -33.36
C ASP A 771 -10.10 4.92 -32.30
N SER A 772 -9.24 5.24 -31.32
CA SER A 772 -9.42 6.26 -30.25
C SER A 772 -10.18 5.82 -28.97
N PRO A 773 -9.86 6.41 -27.78
CA PRO A 773 -8.53 6.86 -27.35
C PRO A 773 -7.55 5.67 -27.27
N ARG A 774 -6.25 5.93 -27.07
CA ARG A 774 -5.26 4.85 -26.94
C ARG A 774 -5.48 4.09 -25.62
N GLY A 775 -5.85 2.81 -25.68
CA GLY A 775 -6.12 1.97 -24.50
C GLY A 775 -7.43 2.27 -23.77
N TRP A 776 -7.76 1.45 -22.78
CA TRP A 776 -8.95 1.60 -21.94
C TRP A 776 -8.53 2.14 -20.57
N ALA A 777 -9.18 3.20 -20.09
CA ALA A 777 -8.92 3.74 -18.77
C ALA A 777 -9.09 2.67 -17.68
N ALA A 778 -8.27 2.77 -16.63
CA ALA A 778 -8.41 1.94 -15.45
C ALA A 778 -9.74 2.23 -14.75
N TYR A 779 -10.19 3.48 -14.75
CA TYR A 779 -11.42 3.88 -14.10
C TYR A 779 -12.18 4.87 -15.01
N LYS A 780 -13.32 4.45 -15.53
CA LYS A 780 -14.19 5.27 -16.39
C LYS A 780 -15.47 5.61 -15.66
N VAL A 781 -15.77 6.89 -15.49
CA VAL A 781 -17.11 7.40 -15.16
C VAL A 781 -17.79 7.83 -16.45
N ALA A 782 -19.00 7.34 -16.70
CA ALA A 782 -19.73 7.62 -17.93
C ALA A 782 -20.07 9.11 -18.09
N ASP A 783 -20.14 9.59 -19.34
CA ASP A 783 -20.19 11.03 -19.64
C ASP A 783 -21.50 11.72 -19.17
N HIS A 784 -22.55 10.92 -18.94
CA HIS A 784 -23.83 11.42 -18.46
C HIS A 784 -23.85 11.66 -16.95
N VAL A 785 -22.94 11.03 -16.19
CA VAL A 785 -22.90 11.11 -14.73
C VAL A 785 -22.66 12.56 -14.30
N ARG A 786 -23.38 13.00 -13.27
CA ARG A 786 -23.30 14.37 -12.73
C ARG A 786 -22.69 14.44 -11.35
N GLN A 787 -22.76 13.36 -10.57
CA GLN A 787 -22.17 13.28 -9.23
C GLN A 787 -21.32 12.03 -9.10
N HIS A 788 -20.04 12.19 -8.74
CA HIS A 788 -19.15 11.06 -8.48
C HIS A 788 -17.96 11.49 -7.63
N GLN A 789 -17.47 10.60 -6.76
CA GLN A 789 -16.30 10.85 -5.94
C GLN A 789 -15.33 9.67 -5.99
N ALA A 790 -14.06 9.93 -6.31
CA ALA A 790 -12.99 8.95 -6.15
C ALA A 790 -11.79 9.56 -5.40
N VAL A 791 -11.27 8.84 -4.41
CA VAL A 791 -10.22 9.32 -3.50
C VAL A 791 -9.15 8.26 -3.31
N GLY A 792 -7.88 8.63 -3.48
CA GLY A 792 -6.73 7.76 -3.18
C GLY A 792 -6.57 6.65 -4.21
N MET A 793 -6.24 6.99 -5.44
CA MET A 793 -6.18 6.04 -6.56
C MET A 793 -4.73 5.75 -6.99
N GLY A 794 -4.34 4.48 -7.11
CA GLY A 794 -3.07 4.05 -7.69
C GLY A 794 -3.32 3.26 -8.99
N ILE A 795 -2.72 3.69 -10.10
CA ILE A 795 -2.87 3.03 -11.41
C ILE A 795 -1.50 2.78 -12.03
N TYR A 796 -1.17 1.53 -12.32
CA TYR A 796 0.17 1.11 -12.72
C TYR A 796 0.17 0.49 -14.12
N ALA A 797 1.19 0.80 -14.91
CA ALA A 797 1.41 0.23 -16.24
C ALA A 797 2.62 -0.69 -16.23
N ASN A 798 2.52 -1.85 -16.90
CA ASN A 798 3.64 -2.76 -17.12
C ASN A 798 3.43 -3.56 -18.42
N PHE A 799 3.24 -2.86 -19.54
CA PHE A 799 2.94 -3.46 -20.85
C PHE A 799 4.12 -4.29 -21.36
N THR A 800 4.24 -5.52 -20.87
CA THR A 800 5.39 -6.39 -21.09
C THR A 800 5.36 -7.03 -22.47
N ALA A 801 4.16 -7.30 -23.02
CA ALA A 801 4.02 -7.80 -24.38
C ALA A 801 4.39 -6.74 -25.44
N ASP A 802 3.97 -5.48 -25.24
CA ASP A 802 4.36 -4.36 -26.10
C ASP A 802 4.62 -3.08 -25.27
N PRO A 803 5.90 -2.80 -24.95
CA PRO A 803 6.31 -1.61 -24.21
C PRO A 803 6.05 -0.28 -24.94
N SER A 804 5.68 -0.29 -26.23
CA SER A 804 5.36 0.93 -26.97
C SER A 804 3.95 1.48 -26.69
N ILE A 805 3.12 0.69 -26.00
CA ILE A 805 1.75 1.05 -25.66
C ILE A 805 1.72 2.31 -24.78
N VAL A 806 0.80 3.22 -25.13
CA VAL A 806 0.52 4.44 -24.40
C VAL A 806 -0.96 4.49 -24.05
N LEU A 807 -1.31 4.35 -22.78
CA LEU A 807 -2.65 4.67 -22.30
C LEU A 807 -2.87 6.20 -22.36
N ALA A 808 -3.99 6.65 -22.92
CA ALA A 808 -4.32 8.07 -23.02
C ALA A 808 -4.54 8.70 -21.65
N SER A 809 -5.34 8.07 -20.78
CA SER A 809 -5.55 8.53 -19.41
C SER A 809 -5.83 7.37 -18.47
N ALA A 810 -5.29 7.42 -17.25
CA ALA A 810 -5.56 6.41 -16.22
C ALA A 810 -7.02 6.45 -15.76
N VAL A 811 -7.58 7.64 -15.60
CA VAL A 811 -8.95 7.87 -15.14
C VAL A 811 -9.67 8.78 -16.13
N GLU A 812 -10.86 8.39 -16.56
CA GLU A 812 -11.70 9.16 -17.46
C GLU A 812 -13.01 9.53 -16.77
N VAL A 813 -13.31 10.82 -16.67
CA VAL A 813 -14.51 11.33 -15.99
C VAL A 813 -15.17 12.47 -16.79
N PRO A 814 -16.48 12.71 -16.67
CA PRO A 814 -17.09 13.89 -17.26
C PRO A 814 -16.60 15.17 -16.56
N ASP A 815 -16.41 16.24 -17.34
CA ASP A 815 -16.12 17.57 -16.80
C ASP A 815 -17.41 18.21 -16.29
N THR A 816 -17.79 17.84 -15.07
CA THR A 816 -18.98 18.38 -14.39
C THR A 816 -18.63 18.76 -12.94
N PRO A 817 -19.19 19.85 -12.39
CA PRO A 817 -18.84 20.32 -11.04
C PRO A 817 -19.17 19.35 -9.88
N GLY A 818 -19.94 18.29 -10.13
CA GLY A 818 -20.26 17.26 -9.13
C GLY A 818 -19.34 16.04 -9.18
N VAL A 819 -18.41 15.98 -10.13
CA VAL A 819 -17.48 14.85 -10.29
C VAL A 819 -16.09 15.25 -9.84
N CYS A 820 -15.61 14.63 -8.76
CA CYS A 820 -14.33 14.92 -8.14
C CYS A 820 -13.45 13.67 -8.04
N VAL A 821 -12.21 13.78 -8.49
CA VAL A 821 -11.17 12.77 -8.32
C VAL A 821 -10.01 13.38 -7.54
N SER A 822 -9.51 12.70 -6.52
CA SER A 822 -8.44 13.24 -5.67
C SER A 822 -7.39 12.20 -5.28
N ASN A 823 -6.17 12.68 -5.10
CA ASN A 823 -4.99 11.90 -4.71
C ASN A 823 -4.77 10.69 -5.64
N VAL A 824 -4.53 10.98 -6.92
CA VAL A 824 -4.23 9.99 -7.95
C VAL A 824 -2.72 9.84 -8.07
N THR A 825 -2.25 8.60 -8.15
CA THR A 825 -0.87 8.19 -8.39
C THR A 825 -0.82 7.31 -9.63
N THR A 826 0.11 7.59 -10.55
CA THR A 826 0.40 6.70 -11.69
C THR A 826 1.87 6.35 -11.77
N ILE A 827 2.18 5.12 -12.22
CA ILE A 827 3.55 4.60 -12.33
C ILE A 827 3.65 3.69 -13.56
N SER A 828 4.75 3.79 -14.32
CA SER A 828 5.16 2.77 -15.30
C SER A 828 6.24 1.88 -14.68
N LEU A 829 5.89 0.63 -14.40
CA LEU A 829 6.68 -0.37 -13.68
C LEU A 829 7.73 -1.03 -14.58
N GLY A 830 8.59 -1.86 -13.97
CA GLY A 830 9.41 -2.84 -14.70
C GLY A 830 10.58 -2.26 -15.51
N GLY A 831 11.12 -1.11 -15.11
CA GLY A 831 12.30 -0.51 -15.76
C GLY A 831 12.01 0.11 -17.13
N GLY A 832 10.74 0.19 -17.56
CA GLY A 832 10.39 1.03 -18.69
C GLY A 832 9.26 0.60 -19.62
N LYS A 833 8.22 -0.09 -19.12
CA LYS A 833 7.28 -0.78 -20.01
C LYS A 833 5.95 -0.02 -20.19
N GLY A 834 5.88 0.72 -21.29
CA GLY A 834 4.73 1.53 -21.70
C GLY A 834 4.51 2.78 -20.88
N THR A 835 3.50 3.57 -21.28
CA THR A 835 3.27 4.93 -20.78
C THR A 835 1.81 5.13 -20.40
N ILE A 836 1.57 5.91 -19.35
CA ILE A 836 0.26 6.52 -19.08
C ILE A 836 0.43 8.01 -19.35
N ALA A 837 -0.26 8.56 -20.36
CA ALA A 837 -0.04 9.93 -20.80
C ALA A 837 -0.57 10.98 -19.80
N HIS A 838 -1.69 10.69 -19.13
CA HIS A 838 -2.33 11.57 -18.14
C HIS A 838 -2.92 10.79 -16.98
N LEU A 839 -3.06 11.44 -15.83
CA LEU A 839 -3.63 10.82 -14.63
C LEU A 839 -5.16 10.84 -14.66
N VAL A 840 -5.76 11.97 -15.03
CA VAL A 840 -7.21 12.14 -15.13
C VAL A 840 -7.53 12.97 -16.36
N ASN A 841 -8.33 12.44 -17.30
CA ASN A 841 -8.59 13.06 -18.61
C ASN A 841 -7.28 13.54 -19.27
N ASP A 842 -7.11 14.84 -19.48
CA ASP A 842 -5.92 15.51 -20.03
C ASP A 842 -5.00 16.13 -18.96
N ALA A 843 -5.29 15.90 -17.67
CA ALA A 843 -4.58 16.46 -16.53
C ALA A 843 -3.54 15.49 -15.93
N GLY A 844 -2.46 16.08 -15.43
CA GLY A 844 -1.36 15.37 -14.78
C GLY A 844 -0.26 14.94 -15.76
N GLU A 845 0.96 14.80 -15.22
CA GLU A 845 2.15 14.43 -16.00
C GLU A 845 2.13 12.95 -16.42
N ALA A 846 2.77 12.66 -17.55
CA ALA A 846 2.85 11.29 -18.05
C ALA A 846 3.71 10.41 -17.13
N ALA A 847 3.18 9.26 -16.72
CA ALA A 847 3.98 8.20 -16.13
C ALA A 847 4.69 7.45 -17.26
N ARG A 848 5.98 7.80 -17.41
CA ARG A 848 6.87 7.25 -18.44
C ARG A 848 7.72 6.12 -17.87
N PRO A 849 8.28 5.27 -18.75
CA PRO A 849 9.32 4.32 -18.41
C PRO A 849 10.34 4.82 -17.37
N GLY A 850 10.53 4.05 -16.29
CA GLY A 850 11.54 4.34 -15.26
C GLY A 850 11.04 4.29 -13.80
N SER A 851 9.82 3.79 -13.55
CA SER A 851 9.25 3.67 -12.19
C SER A 851 9.18 5.00 -11.44
N ILE A 852 8.98 6.11 -12.16
CA ILE A 852 8.80 7.43 -11.57
C ILE A 852 7.34 7.62 -11.20
N ARG A 853 7.09 7.93 -9.93
CA ARG A 853 5.75 8.20 -9.42
C ARG A 853 5.25 9.56 -9.88
N GLN A 854 4.13 9.58 -10.60
CA GLN A 854 3.40 10.79 -10.94
C GLN A 854 2.18 10.94 -10.04
N THR A 855 1.79 12.17 -9.75
CA THR A 855 0.71 12.45 -8.79
C THR A 855 -0.17 13.61 -9.24
N LEU A 856 -1.46 13.52 -8.96
CA LEU A 856 -2.43 14.60 -9.11
C LEU A 856 -3.28 14.68 -7.84
N THR A 857 -3.19 15.80 -7.13
CA THR A 857 -3.92 15.98 -5.85
C THR A 857 -5.43 16.07 -6.07
N ARG A 858 -5.87 16.72 -7.17
CA ARG A 858 -7.30 16.96 -7.41
C ARG A 858 -7.61 17.21 -8.87
N TYR A 859 -8.78 16.74 -9.29
CA TYR A 859 -9.45 17.03 -10.55
C TYR A 859 -10.94 17.27 -10.27
N GLY A 860 -11.51 18.33 -10.86
CA GLY A 860 -12.87 18.79 -10.59
C GLY A 860 -13.01 19.62 -9.32
N ASP A 861 -14.03 20.48 -9.28
CA ASP A 861 -14.46 21.17 -8.09
C ASP A 861 -15.25 20.19 -7.21
N ALA A 862 -15.01 20.19 -5.90
CA ALA A 862 -15.87 19.44 -4.98
C ALA A 862 -16.77 20.47 -4.30
N ARG A 863 -17.96 20.06 -3.87
CA ARG A 863 -18.75 20.89 -2.97
C ARG A 863 -17.91 21.26 -1.75
N ASP A 864 -17.70 22.55 -1.55
CA ASP A 864 -17.33 23.10 -0.25
C ASP A 864 -18.40 22.63 0.76
N GLY A 865 -18.06 21.68 1.64
CA GLY A 865 -19.03 21.20 2.61
C GLY A 865 -18.63 20.07 3.57
N SER A 866 -17.69 19.17 3.25
CA SER A 866 -17.40 18.05 4.18
C SER A 866 -16.02 17.39 4.02
N ALA A 867 -14.95 18.18 3.99
CA ALA A 867 -13.59 17.66 4.17
C ALA A 867 -12.70 18.72 4.83
N SER A 868 -12.94 18.95 6.12
CA SER A 868 -11.96 19.46 7.08
C SER A 868 -11.80 18.44 8.19
#